data_AF-Q5CPX0-F1
#
_entry.id   AF-Q5CPX0-F1
#
_cell.length_a   1.000
_cell.length_b   1.000
_cell.length_c   1.000
_cell.angle_alpha   90.00
_cell.angle_beta   90.00
_cell.angle_gamma   90.00
#
_symmetry.space_group_name_H-M   'P 1'
#
loop_
_entity.id
_entity.type
_entity.pdbx_description
1 polymer ?
#
loop_
_entity_poly.entity_id
_entity_poly.type
_entity_poly.pdbx_seq_one_letter_code
_entity_poly.pdbx_strand_id
1 'polypeptide(L)'
;MDPDKSLNDHQLNIKQDEVSLQSLPIDNDLNLDHSQNNSQNIDIFTVNADTINDSKDQNSTNELNMEVISDQKSTNQSEDFGSRSNLDQLIKYPLLDSFNPKPGFFQKLIHSRDSKTLKEYIFSPMRCIINDRDSSGCTALHIALLNAYPEMLEILLSCQSEDLRPNNSTENTYIAGDSLSNTAYQNNNIIPIDLSIPYAGIPISHLVLCKAIFPERYEDCMNCLYLLLPFTLTHGTSQNVSWLDINATDQLGITALHLACSFGDSKIVSLLLEYGALANISDLNNDEPIHHAISSRDPDTLSVMLSSGGADPLKETTCTANLIKCCIDKSAWRCLHTLLTDSEYQQHPISESEYDLLSFHAQKLGLGSEFERVFSIAVEIATNDESEQRRVGINESLIADGPSMGLASTRIFTHGCCIDHISLPEPMDMPIRRSKLVNKIPENPTRMEVLVKPNVGILKSNEFSLLQWTESCKPAILSDILRVHDWAYVRLLQHKVEESRLIWDQRPFLTGSIDDDTQLTPGSWKAALHASGSVINAVDCVCRGENRNAFCAIRPPGHHLGTWGAAQTVGTDEGIPSGSQGFCLLNNVAIGAAYCRYTYSNLGISKIAIIDFDVHHGNGTEQIVRNASPGNRKIKTLFNPVPGINLDLEQDISYYKIWRDELDAENIFFSSVHAYDGTFYPGTGPDQCISKPNIINIGLSEKTTSKIFRNKIKRFLLPKLLQFRPNIIFISAGFDGHVIDIVGKGFTSCTEGDYAWLTQQLISIANLCCNGRIVSVLEGGYNTKALSLSPLAKSVAAHVRTLQWTSPNLMPNPQEWDDELLTEDNEDLENEDNDITDHRDSGVFDGYPNNDLIAFGNSNVISYNADNLNNSSNSNHYVVDTGGEASYSPSLKRYKSQEKSETDENPPSNNDSSSAVFSNSQMGSYEVHSNASNVIRPKRAAAIKAEESIQKKIQSELDSSKQINGNNLSENI
;
A
#
# COMPACT_ATOMS: atom_id res chain seq x y z
N MET A 1 14.44 5.14 -46.57
CA MET A 1 14.21 5.60 -47.94
C MET A 1 14.30 4.42 -48.87
N ASP A 2 13.19 4.27 -49.58
CA ASP A 2 12.79 3.46 -50.73
C ASP A 2 12.79 1.92 -50.83
N PRO A 3 11.64 1.37 -51.32
CA PRO A 3 11.27 -0.02 -51.43
C PRO A 3 11.49 -0.56 -52.85
N ASP A 4 11.30 -1.87 -53.05
CA ASP A 4 10.63 -2.45 -54.24
C ASP A 4 10.81 -3.97 -54.27
N LYS A 5 9.70 -4.70 -54.08
CA LYS A 5 9.22 -5.72 -55.04
C LYS A 5 7.97 -6.42 -54.53
N SER A 6 6.87 -6.17 -55.24
CA SER A 6 5.59 -6.87 -55.19
C SER A 6 5.44 -7.84 -56.37
N LEU A 7 4.30 -8.56 -56.35
CA LEU A 7 3.66 -9.43 -57.37
C LEU A 7 3.84 -10.93 -57.10
N ASN A 8 2.83 -11.62 -56.54
CA ASN A 8 1.60 -12.18 -57.16
C ASN A 8 1.95 -13.35 -58.12
N ASP A 9 1.28 -14.51 -58.14
CA ASP A 9 -0.17 -14.70 -58.21
C ASP A 9 -0.61 -16.19 -58.09
N HIS A 10 -1.91 -16.37 -57.82
CA HIS A 10 -2.81 -17.49 -58.19
C HIS A 10 -2.84 -18.83 -57.41
N GLN A 11 -3.96 -19.50 -57.13
CA GLN A 11 -5.42 -19.25 -57.23
C GLN A 11 -6.18 -20.47 -56.64
N LEU A 12 -7.33 -20.20 -56.00
CA LEU A 12 -8.64 -20.91 -56.09
C LEU A 12 -8.88 -22.31 -55.47
N ASN A 13 -9.76 -22.31 -54.46
CA ASN A 13 -11.18 -22.75 -54.50
C ASN A 13 -11.67 -23.92 -53.60
N ILE A 14 -12.50 -23.52 -52.62
CA ILE A 14 -13.90 -23.92 -52.34
C ILE A 14 -14.23 -25.43 -52.23
N LYS A 15 -14.70 -25.88 -51.05
CA LYS A 15 -16.11 -26.20 -50.78
C LYS A 15 -16.40 -26.51 -49.30
N GLN A 16 -17.50 -25.92 -48.84
CA GLN A 16 -18.25 -26.19 -47.60
C GLN A 16 -18.89 -27.59 -47.67
N ASP A 17 -19.22 -28.17 -46.51
CA ASP A 17 -20.60 -28.51 -46.16
C ASP A 17 -20.73 -28.86 -44.67
N GLU A 18 -21.78 -28.30 -44.07
CA GLU A 18 -22.31 -28.53 -42.72
C GLU A 18 -22.93 -29.93 -42.59
N VAL A 19 -23.11 -30.45 -41.37
CA VAL A 19 -24.38 -31.00 -40.86
C VAL A 19 -24.24 -31.36 -39.37
N SER A 20 -25.14 -30.79 -38.58
CA SER A 20 -25.48 -31.05 -37.17
C SER A 20 -26.21 -32.39 -36.99
N LEU A 21 -26.19 -32.98 -35.78
CA LEU A 21 -27.36 -33.48 -35.01
C LEU A 21 -27.00 -34.58 -33.97
N GLN A 22 -27.40 -34.28 -32.72
CA GLN A 22 -28.19 -35.11 -31.79
C GLN A 22 -27.62 -36.36 -31.04
N SER A 23 -27.46 -36.14 -29.72
CA SER A 23 -28.15 -36.82 -28.58
C SER A 23 -28.01 -38.33 -28.29
N LEU A 24 -27.37 -38.63 -27.14
CA LEU A 24 -27.74 -39.55 -26.01
C LEU A 24 -27.97 -41.06 -26.33
N PRO A 25 -28.05 -42.03 -25.37
CA PRO A 25 -28.05 -41.97 -23.88
C PRO A 25 -27.27 -43.09 -23.08
N ILE A 26 -26.96 -42.80 -21.80
CA ILE A 26 -27.28 -43.56 -20.55
C ILE A 26 -26.66 -44.96 -20.19
N ASP A 27 -26.23 -45.03 -18.90
CA ASP A 27 -26.08 -46.13 -17.91
C ASP A 27 -24.91 -47.15 -17.92
N ASN A 28 -24.05 -47.10 -16.88
CA ASN A 28 -24.26 -47.89 -15.65
C ASN A 28 -23.16 -47.68 -14.58
N ASP A 29 -23.61 -47.72 -13.33
CA ASP A 29 -22.86 -47.73 -12.06
C ASP A 29 -21.71 -48.75 -12.00
N LEU A 30 -20.68 -48.44 -11.18
CA LEU A 30 -20.17 -49.33 -10.14
C LEU A 30 -19.15 -48.61 -9.22
N ASN A 31 -19.47 -48.62 -7.92
CA ASN A 31 -18.59 -48.32 -6.79
C ASN A 31 -17.30 -49.16 -6.79
N LEU A 32 -16.19 -48.61 -6.28
CA LEU A 32 -15.42 -49.12 -5.13
C LEU A 32 -14.03 -48.46 -4.98
N ASP A 33 -13.83 -47.86 -3.80
CA ASP A 33 -12.66 -47.85 -2.91
C ASP A 33 -11.22 -47.60 -3.38
N HIS A 34 -10.63 -46.60 -2.68
CA HIS A 34 -9.29 -46.57 -2.08
C HIS A 34 -8.23 -47.58 -2.57
N SER A 35 -7.10 -47.08 -3.07
CA SER A 35 -5.83 -47.16 -2.33
C SER A 35 -4.66 -46.54 -3.10
N GLN A 36 -3.73 -46.07 -2.28
CA GLN A 36 -2.40 -45.54 -2.55
C GLN A 36 -1.63 -46.29 -3.64
N ASN A 37 -0.80 -45.57 -4.39
CA ASN A 37 0.45 -46.14 -4.90
C ASN A 37 1.58 -45.11 -4.91
N ASN A 38 2.59 -45.42 -4.09
CA ASN A 38 3.98 -45.04 -4.27
C ASN A 38 4.50 -45.59 -5.61
N SER A 39 5.35 -44.83 -6.31
CA SER A 39 6.54 -45.31 -7.04
C SER A 39 7.24 -44.11 -7.66
N GLN A 40 8.44 -43.77 -7.17
CA GLN A 40 9.76 -44.28 -7.58
C GLN A 40 10.42 -43.43 -8.67
N ASN A 41 11.61 -42.96 -8.30
CA ASN A 41 12.66 -42.40 -9.13
C ASN A 41 12.91 -43.22 -10.40
N ILE A 42 13.05 -42.53 -11.53
CA ILE A 42 13.84 -42.97 -12.67
C ILE A 42 14.62 -41.75 -13.18
N ASP A 43 15.93 -41.74 -12.92
CA ASP A 43 16.92 -40.93 -13.64
C ASP A 43 17.39 -41.72 -14.87
N ILE A 44 17.36 -41.09 -16.05
CA ILE A 44 18.12 -41.53 -17.25
C ILE A 44 18.72 -40.30 -17.97
N PHE A 45 20.03 -40.17 -17.82
CA PHE A 45 21.09 -39.80 -18.79
C PHE A 45 20.81 -38.91 -20.01
N THR A 46 21.67 -37.90 -20.20
CA THR A 46 22.62 -37.83 -21.36
C THR A 46 23.73 -36.78 -21.10
N VAL A 47 24.98 -37.22 -20.90
CA VAL A 47 26.15 -37.19 -21.82
C VAL A 47 26.84 -35.82 -21.97
N ASN A 48 28.10 -35.75 -21.52
CA ASN A 48 29.21 -35.30 -22.36
C ASN A 48 30.53 -35.92 -21.90
N ALA A 49 31.28 -36.40 -22.89
CA ALA A 49 32.52 -37.16 -22.78
C ALA A 49 33.75 -36.27 -23.03
N ASP A 50 34.91 -36.89 -22.81
CA ASP A 50 36.30 -36.51 -23.15
C ASP A 50 37.02 -35.70 -22.05
N THR A 51 37.96 -36.29 -21.29
CA THR A 51 39.32 -36.57 -21.78
C THR A 51 40.13 -37.52 -20.85
N ILE A 52 40.53 -38.68 -21.38
CA ILE A 52 41.89 -39.27 -21.44
C ILE A 52 42.92 -38.88 -20.34
N ASN A 53 43.32 -39.81 -19.44
CA ASN A 53 44.57 -40.64 -19.52
C ASN A 53 44.93 -41.40 -18.22
N ASP A 54 45.22 -42.68 -18.40
CA ASP A 54 46.03 -43.67 -17.65
C ASP A 54 46.75 -43.30 -16.34
N SER A 55 46.58 -44.13 -15.30
CA SER A 55 47.55 -45.19 -14.92
C SER A 55 47.21 -45.87 -13.57
N LYS A 56 47.86 -47.02 -13.37
CA LYS A 56 47.47 -48.18 -12.56
C LYS A 56 47.99 -48.17 -11.11
N ASP A 57 47.57 -49.23 -10.40
CA ASP A 57 48.20 -49.92 -9.25
C ASP A 57 47.64 -49.53 -7.86
N GLN A 58 46.78 -50.38 -7.27
CA GLN A 58 47.02 -51.61 -6.50
C GLN A 58 47.38 -51.36 -5.02
N ASN A 59 46.49 -51.88 -4.16
CA ASN A 59 46.74 -52.52 -2.85
C ASN A 59 47.86 -51.98 -1.96
N SER A 60 47.50 -51.49 -0.77
CA SER A 60 47.70 -52.27 0.46
C SER A 60 47.32 -51.49 1.71
N THR A 61 46.67 -52.20 2.61
CA THR A 61 46.49 -51.93 4.03
C THR A 61 47.84 -51.77 4.74
N ASN A 62 47.95 -50.79 5.63
CA ASN A 62 48.75 -50.91 6.86
C ASN A 62 48.30 -49.88 7.89
N GLU A 63 47.77 -50.40 9.00
CA GLU A 63 47.72 -49.73 10.29
C GLU A 63 49.15 -49.47 10.79
N LEU A 64 49.38 -48.36 11.48
CA LEU A 64 50.12 -48.29 12.74
C LEU A 64 50.13 -46.85 13.30
N ASN A 65 49.50 -46.72 14.46
CA ASN A 65 49.86 -45.93 15.65
C ASN A 65 50.82 -44.74 15.50
N MET A 66 50.41 -43.59 16.06
CA MET A 66 51.27 -42.76 16.92
C MET A 66 50.43 -41.82 17.79
N GLU A 67 50.74 -41.82 19.08
CA GLU A 67 50.10 -41.07 20.15
C GLU A 67 50.39 -39.56 20.09
N VAL A 68 49.33 -38.80 20.40
CA VAL A 68 49.23 -37.54 21.18
C VAL A 68 50.52 -36.75 21.45
N ILE A 69 50.57 -35.52 20.92
CA ILE A 69 51.03 -34.34 21.67
C ILE A 69 50.06 -33.18 21.42
N SER A 70 49.51 -32.67 22.52
CA SER A 70 48.64 -31.51 22.69
C SER A 70 49.30 -30.19 22.28
N ASP A 71 48.56 -29.27 21.65
CA ASP A 71 48.11 -28.07 22.37
C ASP A 71 47.19 -27.14 21.55
N GLN A 72 46.41 -26.41 22.33
CA GLN A 72 45.20 -25.68 22.03
C GLN A 72 45.34 -24.50 21.07
N LYS A 73 44.32 -24.27 20.24
CA LYS A 73 43.67 -22.96 20.09
C LYS A 73 42.29 -23.07 19.42
N SER A 74 41.34 -22.48 20.14
CA SER A 74 39.91 -22.37 19.88
C SER A 74 39.54 -21.89 18.47
N THR A 75 38.70 -22.65 17.78
CA THR A 75 37.88 -22.17 16.66
C THR A 75 36.41 -22.31 17.06
N ASN A 76 35.70 -21.18 17.17
CA ASN A 76 34.25 -21.16 17.24
C ASN A 76 33.71 -21.45 15.84
N GLN A 77 33.24 -22.67 15.61
CA GLN A 77 32.48 -23.03 14.43
C GLN A 77 31.00 -23.21 14.78
N SER A 78 30.20 -22.60 13.91
CA SER A 78 28.80 -22.85 13.56
C SER A 78 28.18 -24.17 14.03
N GLU A 79 27.06 -24.06 14.75
CA GLU A 79 26.12 -25.15 14.91
C GLU A 79 24.90 -24.92 14.01
N ASP A 80 24.90 -25.63 12.89
CA ASP A 80 23.76 -25.90 12.03
C ASP A 80 23.24 -27.30 12.41
N PHE A 81 22.05 -27.39 13.00
CA PHE A 81 21.45 -28.66 13.43
C PHE A 81 20.07 -28.84 12.81
N GLY A 82 20.05 -29.48 11.65
CA GLY A 82 18.85 -30.05 11.03
C GLY A 82 18.94 -31.57 11.00
N SER A 83 18.16 -32.26 11.83
CA SER A 83 17.65 -33.61 11.53
C SER A 83 16.55 -34.01 12.52
N ARG A 84 15.53 -34.70 11.99
CA ARG A 84 14.35 -35.24 12.70
C ARG A 84 14.66 -36.20 13.85
N SER A 85 15.92 -36.60 14.07
CA SER A 85 16.31 -37.63 15.05
C SER A 85 16.47 -37.15 16.48
N ASN A 86 16.48 -35.83 16.73
CA ASN A 86 16.69 -35.30 18.09
C ASN A 86 15.39 -35.09 18.87
N LEU A 87 14.23 -35.00 18.20
CA LEU A 87 12.95 -34.85 18.90
C LEU A 87 12.52 -36.17 19.57
N ASP A 88 12.80 -37.31 18.93
CA ASP A 88 12.53 -38.64 19.50
C ASP A 88 13.46 -38.99 20.68
N GLN A 89 14.64 -38.37 20.77
CA GLN A 89 15.54 -38.55 21.92
C GLN A 89 15.11 -37.75 23.16
N LEU A 90 14.25 -36.74 23.03
CA LEU A 90 13.65 -36.01 24.16
C LEU A 90 12.54 -36.79 24.86
N ILE A 91 12.01 -37.85 24.25
CA ILE A 91 10.87 -38.62 24.78
C ILE A 91 11.29 -39.65 25.86
N LYS A 92 12.60 -39.84 26.12
CA LYS A 92 13.10 -40.93 26.99
C LYS A 92 13.78 -40.53 28.32
N TYR A 93 13.82 -39.25 28.70
CA TYR A 93 14.42 -38.84 29.98
C TYR A 93 13.51 -37.89 30.79
N PRO A 94 13.05 -38.27 31.99
CA PRO A 94 12.45 -37.33 32.92
C PRO A 94 13.57 -36.61 33.67
N LEU A 95 14.22 -35.64 33.02
CA LEU A 95 15.09 -34.65 33.67
C LEU A 95 14.73 -33.27 33.11
N LEU A 96 13.62 -32.72 33.61
CA LEU A 96 13.03 -31.43 33.24
C LEU A 96 13.79 -30.21 33.79
N ASP A 97 14.94 -30.37 34.46
CA ASP A 97 15.62 -29.27 35.15
C ASP A 97 16.67 -28.51 34.30
N SER A 98 16.93 -28.89 33.04
CA SER A 98 17.99 -28.26 32.23
C SER A 98 17.59 -27.78 30.82
N PHE A 99 16.34 -27.98 30.40
CA PHE A 99 15.87 -27.45 29.12
C PHE A 99 15.29 -26.07 29.34
N ASN A 100 16.06 -25.03 28.99
CA ASN A 100 15.62 -23.64 29.04
C ASN A 100 14.89 -23.33 27.72
N PRO A 101 13.54 -23.35 27.69
CA PRO A 101 12.81 -23.27 26.43
C PRO A 101 13.02 -21.89 25.81
N LYS A 102 13.42 -21.86 24.53
CA LYS A 102 13.62 -20.60 23.81
C LYS A 102 12.25 -20.02 23.42
N PRO A 103 12.05 -18.69 23.53
CA PRO A 103 10.87 -18.03 22.99
C PRO A 103 10.59 -18.46 21.54
N GLY A 104 9.33 -18.70 21.19
CA GLY A 104 8.92 -19.17 19.86
C GLY A 104 8.70 -20.68 19.70
N PHE A 105 8.82 -21.49 20.76
CA PHE A 105 8.63 -22.95 20.68
C PHE A 105 7.21 -23.32 20.24
N PHE A 106 6.18 -22.82 20.94
CA PHE A 106 4.79 -23.11 20.61
C PHE A 106 4.42 -22.61 19.21
N GLN A 107 4.89 -21.43 18.81
CA GLN A 107 4.71 -20.87 17.47
C GLN A 107 5.21 -21.83 16.37
N LYS A 108 6.36 -22.49 16.58
CA LYS A 108 6.87 -23.50 15.64
C LYS A 108 5.97 -24.73 15.56
N LEU A 109 5.39 -25.18 16.66
CA LEU A 109 4.44 -26.29 16.67
C LEU A 109 3.17 -25.92 15.88
N ILE A 110 2.65 -24.70 16.07
CA ILE A 110 1.49 -24.21 15.30
C ILE A 110 1.81 -24.11 13.80
N HIS A 111 2.99 -23.56 13.43
CA HIS A 111 3.41 -23.49 12.03
C HIS A 111 3.56 -24.86 11.38
N SER A 112 4.12 -25.84 12.11
CA SER A 112 4.29 -27.22 11.65
C SER A 112 3.04 -28.09 11.77
N ARG A 113 1.96 -27.54 12.35
CA ARG A 113 0.70 -28.26 12.64
C ARG A 113 0.93 -29.55 13.43
N ASP A 114 1.89 -29.55 14.35
CA ASP A 114 2.18 -30.70 15.21
C ASP A 114 1.24 -30.72 16.42
N SER A 115 -0.02 -31.13 16.21
CA SER A 115 -1.05 -31.14 17.25
C SER A 115 -0.73 -32.11 18.37
N LYS A 116 -0.06 -33.22 18.06
CA LYS A 116 0.31 -34.25 19.04
C LYS A 116 1.30 -33.69 20.05
N THR A 117 2.42 -33.15 19.56
CA THR A 117 3.44 -32.53 20.42
C THR A 117 2.87 -31.31 21.15
N LEU A 118 2.01 -30.51 20.49
CA LEU A 118 1.33 -29.40 21.14
C LEU A 118 0.50 -29.88 22.34
N LYS A 119 -0.36 -30.89 22.17
CA LYS A 119 -1.17 -31.49 23.27
C LYS A 119 -0.31 -32.00 24.42
N GLU A 120 0.83 -32.63 24.13
CA GLU A 120 1.73 -33.16 25.16
C GLU A 120 2.38 -32.04 25.99
N TYR A 121 2.88 -30.98 25.34
CA TYR A 121 3.60 -29.91 26.03
C TYR A 121 2.70 -28.87 26.69
N ILE A 122 1.47 -28.70 26.21
CA ILE A 122 0.55 -27.69 26.76
C ILE A 122 0.11 -28.00 28.20
N PHE A 123 0.16 -29.28 28.59
CA PHE A 123 -0.11 -29.75 29.96
C PHE A 123 1.17 -30.03 30.78
N SER A 124 2.33 -29.71 30.22
CA SER A 124 3.63 -29.88 30.88
C SER A 124 4.08 -28.60 31.61
N PRO A 125 5.15 -28.66 32.44
CA PRO A 125 5.77 -27.46 33.00
C PRO A 125 6.23 -26.42 31.95
N MET A 126 6.42 -26.84 30.68
CA MET A 126 6.81 -25.94 29.59
C MET A 126 5.71 -24.94 29.17
N ARG A 127 4.47 -25.07 29.69
CA ARG A 127 3.37 -24.13 29.40
C ARG A 127 3.61 -22.69 29.85
N CYS A 128 4.67 -22.43 30.61
CA CYS A 128 4.99 -21.09 31.12
C CYS A 128 5.30 -20.03 30.05
N ILE A 129 5.65 -20.45 28.84
CA ILE A 129 5.97 -19.57 27.72
C ILE A 129 4.88 -19.54 26.63
N ILE A 130 3.67 -20.05 26.90
CA ILE A 130 2.60 -20.14 25.89
C ILE A 130 2.17 -18.76 25.34
N ASN A 131 2.27 -17.73 26.18
CA ASN A 131 1.94 -16.34 25.85
C ASN A 131 3.17 -15.53 25.37
N ASP A 132 4.36 -16.14 25.29
CA ASP A 132 5.55 -15.45 24.79
C ASP A 132 5.35 -15.03 23.34
N ARG A 133 5.85 -13.86 23.00
CA ARG A 133 5.85 -13.36 21.62
C ARG A 133 7.12 -13.81 20.90
N ASP A 134 6.97 -14.16 19.63
CA ASP A 134 8.11 -14.35 18.74
C ASP A 134 8.71 -12.99 18.31
N SER A 135 9.74 -13.02 17.45
CA SER A 135 10.35 -11.81 16.89
C SER A 135 9.40 -10.97 16.02
N SER A 136 8.26 -11.54 15.61
CA SER A 136 7.19 -10.87 14.86
C SER A 136 6.19 -10.15 15.77
N GLY A 137 6.23 -10.43 17.08
CA GLY A 137 5.22 -10.01 18.04
C GLY A 137 4.01 -10.96 18.15
N CYS A 138 4.06 -12.15 17.53
CA CYS A 138 2.98 -13.14 17.55
C CYS A 138 3.10 -14.12 18.72
N THR A 139 1.98 -14.42 19.38
CA THR A 139 1.83 -15.57 20.27
C THR A 139 1.44 -16.81 19.45
N ALA A 140 1.44 -17.99 20.08
CA ALA A 140 0.94 -19.21 19.43
C ALA A 140 -0.52 -19.06 19.00
N LEU A 141 -1.33 -18.38 19.81
CA LEU A 141 -2.73 -18.08 19.51
C LEU A 141 -2.88 -17.21 18.26
N HIS A 142 -2.10 -16.13 18.13
CA HIS A 142 -2.17 -15.26 16.95
C HIS A 142 -1.92 -16.04 15.67
N ILE A 143 -0.95 -16.95 15.66
CA ILE A 143 -0.62 -17.75 14.47
C ILE A 143 -1.76 -18.73 14.16
N ALA A 144 -2.35 -19.37 15.17
CA ALA A 144 -3.47 -20.28 14.98
C ALA A 144 -4.68 -19.56 14.33
N LEU A 145 -4.99 -18.34 14.80
CA LEU A 145 -6.09 -17.53 14.27
C LEU A 145 -5.81 -16.97 12.88
N LEU A 146 -4.66 -16.35 12.66
CA LEU A 146 -4.26 -15.79 11.36
C LEU A 146 -4.24 -16.83 10.23
N ASN A 147 -4.00 -18.09 10.59
CA ASN A 147 -3.99 -19.20 9.63
C ASN A 147 -5.27 -20.03 9.65
N ALA A 148 -6.27 -19.69 10.47
CA ALA A 148 -7.51 -20.47 10.69
C ALA A 148 -7.22 -21.96 10.95
N TYR A 149 -6.54 -22.28 12.05
CA TYR A 149 -6.22 -23.66 12.45
C TYR A 149 -7.13 -24.12 13.60
N PRO A 150 -8.33 -24.66 13.32
CA PRO A 150 -9.32 -24.98 14.35
C PRO A 150 -8.81 -26.00 15.36
N GLU A 151 -8.16 -27.09 14.91
CA GLU A 151 -7.58 -28.10 15.81
C GLU A 151 -6.54 -27.50 16.77
N MET A 152 -5.67 -26.62 16.26
CA MET A 152 -4.66 -25.96 17.09
C MET A 152 -5.29 -24.99 18.08
N LEU A 153 -6.31 -24.25 17.64
CA LEU A 153 -7.05 -23.32 18.48
C LEU A 153 -7.79 -24.05 19.60
N GLU A 154 -8.44 -25.18 19.31
CA GLU A 154 -9.13 -26.01 20.29
C GLU A 154 -8.16 -26.49 21.39
N ILE A 155 -6.98 -26.99 20.99
CA ILE A 155 -5.94 -27.43 21.95
C ILE A 155 -5.49 -26.27 22.82
N LEU A 156 -5.25 -25.11 22.21
CA LEU A 156 -4.87 -23.90 22.93
C LEU A 156 -5.95 -23.50 23.95
N LEU A 157 -7.21 -23.37 23.54
CA LEU A 157 -8.31 -22.98 24.42
C LEU A 157 -8.59 -24.00 25.53
N SER A 158 -8.35 -25.29 25.29
CA SER A 158 -8.55 -26.35 26.29
C SER A 158 -7.73 -26.14 27.58
N CYS A 159 -6.64 -25.36 27.52
CA CYS A 159 -5.81 -25.03 28.68
C CYS A 159 -6.48 -24.14 29.72
N GLN A 160 -7.60 -23.51 29.38
CA GLN A 160 -8.37 -22.71 30.32
C GLN A 160 -9.48 -23.48 31.04
N SER A 161 -9.79 -24.72 30.61
CA SER A 161 -10.88 -25.50 31.22
C SER A 161 -10.50 -26.10 32.58
N GLU A 162 -11.35 -25.91 33.59
CA GLU A 162 -11.20 -26.53 34.94
C GLU A 162 -11.34 -28.06 34.92
N ASP A 163 -11.81 -28.65 33.82
CA ASP A 163 -12.23 -30.05 33.71
C ASP A 163 -11.10 -31.07 33.54
N LEU A 164 -9.84 -30.64 33.54
CA LEU A 164 -8.69 -31.55 33.48
C LEU A 164 -8.31 -32.05 34.89
N ARG A 165 -9.27 -32.65 35.59
CA ARG A 165 -8.92 -33.63 36.64
C ARG A 165 -8.61 -34.94 35.91
N PRO A 166 -7.41 -35.51 36.06
CA PRO A 166 -7.17 -36.84 35.53
C PRO A 166 -8.11 -37.81 36.26
N ASN A 167 -9.10 -38.34 35.53
CA ASN A 167 -9.92 -39.46 35.97
C ASN A 167 -9.03 -40.72 36.01
N ASN A 168 -8.18 -40.81 37.03
CA ASN A 168 -7.49 -42.04 37.39
C ASN A 168 -7.93 -42.44 38.80
N SER A 169 -9.14 -42.99 38.86
CA SER A 169 -9.57 -43.84 39.96
C SER A 169 -8.87 -45.19 39.87
N THR A 170 -7.66 -45.32 40.42
CA THR A 170 -7.11 -46.61 40.90
C THR A 170 -6.02 -46.38 41.95
N GLU A 171 -6.41 -46.61 43.21
CA GLU A 171 -5.68 -47.29 44.28
C GLU A 171 -4.19 -46.97 44.58
N ASN A 172 -4.00 -46.35 45.76
CA ASN A 172 -3.04 -46.68 46.81
C ASN A 172 -1.75 -47.46 46.45
N THR A 173 -0.60 -46.83 46.69
CA THR A 173 0.39 -47.37 47.65
C THR A 173 1.25 -46.25 48.24
N TYR A 174 1.17 -46.10 49.56
CA TYR A 174 2.12 -45.36 50.39
C TYR A 174 3.46 -46.11 50.43
N ILE A 175 4.57 -45.42 50.15
CA ILE A 175 5.89 -45.74 50.73
C ILE A 175 6.48 -44.46 51.30
N ALA A 176 6.74 -44.50 52.60
CA ALA A 176 7.31 -43.43 53.40
C ALA A 176 8.84 -43.42 53.27
N GLY A 177 9.42 -42.22 53.17
CA GLY A 177 10.85 -41.99 53.40
C GLY A 177 11.53 -41.14 52.35
N ASP A 178 11.30 -39.82 52.39
CA ASP A 178 12.41 -38.85 52.39
C ASP A 178 11.91 -37.45 52.73
N SER A 179 12.51 -36.90 53.77
CA SER A 179 12.24 -35.56 54.31
C SER A 179 13.11 -34.53 53.58
N LEU A 180 12.63 -34.03 52.45
CA LEU A 180 13.11 -32.80 51.82
C LEU A 180 11.92 -31.95 51.37
N SER A 181 11.72 -30.84 52.08
CA SER A 181 10.96 -29.64 51.72
C SER A 181 9.80 -29.83 50.72
N ASN A 182 8.71 -30.36 51.26
CA ASN A 182 7.43 -30.52 50.59
C ASN A 182 6.59 -29.24 50.68
N THR A 183 7.09 -28.12 50.12
CA THR A 183 6.36 -26.84 50.08
C THR A 183 6.68 -26.06 48.81
N ALA A 184 6.07 -26.45 47.67
CA ALA A 184 5.82 -25.56 46.51
C ALA A 184 5.05 -26.23 45.34
N TYR A 185 4.79 -27.54 45.35
CA TYR A 185 4.10 -28.25 44.24
C TYR A 185 2.58 -28.47 44.47
N GLN A 186 1.93 -27.60 45.25
CA GLN A 186 0.51 -27.72 45.58
C GLN A 186 -0.34 -26.49 45.21
N ASN A 187 0.05 -25.71 44.21
CA ASN A 187 -0.89 -24.79 43.55
C ASN A 187 -0.95 -25.08 42.05
N ASN A 188 -2.15 -25.47 41.62
CA ASN A 188 -2.63 -25.52 40.24
C ASN A 188 -2.51 -24.16 39.54
N ASN A 189 -1.29 -23.69 39.25
CA ASN A 189 -1.10 -22.50 38.43
C ASN A 189 -1.27 -22.89 36.96
N ILE A 190 -2.52 -23.08 36.55
CA ILE A 190 -2.91 -23.01 35.13
C ILE A 190 -2.45 -21.63 34.64
N ILE A 191 -1.61 -21.59 33.61
CA ILE A 191 -1.22 -20.34 32.97
C ILE A 191 -2.23 -20.13 31.85
N PRO A 192 -3.23 -19.25 32.03
CA PRO A 192 -4.27 -19.07 31.04
C PRO A 192 -3.64 -18.49 29.77
N ILE A 193 -4.20 -18.86 28.62
CA ILE A 193 -3.90 -18.16 27.36
C ILE A 193 -4.33 -16.70 27.50
N ASP A 194 -3.43 -15.80 27.19
CA ASP A 194 -3.73 -14.37 27.26
C ASP A 194 -4.48 -13.93 26.00
N LEU A 195 -5.80 -13.81 26.14
CA LEU A 195 -6.73 -13.33 25.12
C LEU A 195 -6.83 -11.80 25.08
N SER A 196 -6.13 -11.09 25.97
CA SER A 196 -6.11 -9.62 26.00
C SER A 196 -5.02 -9.02 25.11
N ILE A 197 -4.24 -9.85 24.40
CA ILE A 197 -3.12 -9.37 23.61
C ILE A 197 -3.57 -9.10 22.17
N PRO A 198 -3.55 -7.86 21.66
CA PRO A 198 -3.74 -7.62 20.24
C PRO A 198 -2.48 -7.96 19.45
N TYR A 199 -2.66 -8.24 18.15
CA TYR A 199 -1.55 -8.34 17.20
C TYR A 199 -1.56 -7.15 16.26
N ALA A 200 -0.48 -6.36 16.25
CA ALA A 200 -0.35 -5.17 15.40
C ALA A 200 -1.51 -4.16 15.56
N GLY A 201 -2.07 -4.03 16.77
CA GLY A 201 -3.22 -3.16 17.03
C GLY A 201 -4.57 -3.73 16.60
N ILE A 202 -4.59 -4.97 16.13
CA ILE A 202 -5.80 -5.67 15.67
C ILE A 202 -6.29 -6.62 16.78
N PRO A 203 -7.57 -6.53 17.19
CA PRO A 203 -8.17 -7.42 18.16
C PRO A 203 -8.19 -8.88 17.72
N ILE A 204 -8.19 -9.80 18.67
CA ILE A 204 -8.24 -11.25 18.41
C ILE A 204 -9.52 -11.62 17.64
N SER A 205 -10.64 -10.95 17.94
CA SER A 205 -11.92 -11.10 17.24
C SER A 205 -11.85 -10.78 15.75
N HIS A 206 -10.91 -9.95 15.32
CA HIS A 206 -10.69 -9.64 13.90
C HIS A 206 -9.77 -10.66 13.23
N LEU A 207 -8.72 -11.10 13.93
CA LEU A 207 -7.69 -11.99 13.36
C LEU A 207 -8.27 -13.28 12.80
N VAL A 208 -9.31 -13.82 13.42
CA VAL A 208 -10.01 -15.02 12.93
C VAL A 208 -10.61 -14.81 11.53
N LEU A 209 -11.13 -13.62 11.25
CA LEU A 209 -11.78 -13.27 9.99
C LEU A 209 -10.79 -13.09 8.83
N CYS A 210 -9.50 -13.04 9.10
CA CYS A 210 -8.45 -12.85 8.09
C CYS A 210 -8.56 -13.85 6.92
N LYS A 211 -9.02 -15.08 7.20
CA LYS A 211 -9.18 -16.14 6.19
C LYS A 211 -10.61 -16.35 5.70
N ALA A 212 -11.60 -15.64 6.26
CA ALA A 212 -13.00 -15.76 5.88
C ALA A 212 -13.25 -15.42 4.40
N ILE A 213 -12.45 -14.51 3.84
CA ILE A 213 -12.60 -14.06 2.45
C ILE A 213 -12.15 -15.09 1.38
N PHE A 214 -11.61 -16.24 1.80
CA PHE A 214 -11.12 -17.30 0.93
C PHE A 214 -11.99 -18.55 1.03
N PRO A 215 -12.64 -19.01 -0.06
CA PRO A 215 -13.52 -20.18 -0.04
C PRO A 215 -12.87 -21.44 0.54
N GLU A 216 -11.59 -21.68 0.22
CA GLU A 216 -10.84 -22.87 0.67
C GLU A 216 -10.61 -22.91 2.19
N ARG A 217 -10.65 -21.75 2.87
CA ARG A 217 -10.39 -21.61 4.31
C ARG A 217 -11.60 -21.14 5.10
N TYR A 218 -12.74 -20.98 4.43
CA TYR A 218 -13.98 -20.48 4.99
C TYR A 218 -14.46 -21.34 6.16
N GLU A 219 -14.55 -22.66 5.93
CA GLU A 219 -15.06 -23.60 6.92
C GLU A 219 -14.13 -23.69 8.14
N ASP A 220 -12.81 -23.67 7.93
CA ASP A 220 -11.83 -23.60 9.02
C ASP A 220 -12.02 -22.33 9.86
N CYS A 221 -12.30 -21.19 9.21
CA CYS A 221 -12.56 -19.92 9.87
C CYS A 221 -13.85 -19.96 10.69
N MET A 222 -14.93 -20.49 10.12
CA MET A 222 -16.20 -20.69 10.82
C MET A 222 -16.03 -21.58 12.05
N ASN A 223 -15.30 -22.69 11.93
CA ASN A 223 -14.98 -23.54 13.07
C ASN A 223 -14.17 -22.80 14.14
N CYS A 224 -13.20 -21.95 13.75
CA CYS A 224 -12.50 -21.09 14.70
C CYS A 224 -13.44 -20.10 15.41
N LEU A 225 -14.42 -19.51 14.70
CA LEU A 225 -15.42 -18.62 15.28
C LEU A 225 -16.33 -19.36 16.29
N TYR A 226 -16.81 -20.56 15.94
CA TYR A 226 -17.62 -21.39 16.85
C TYR A 226 -16.86 -21.85 18.09
N LEU A 227 -15.54 -21.98 18.02
CA LEU A 227 -14.70 -22.23 19.20
C LEU A 227 -14.49 -20.96 20.03
N LEU A 228 -14.26 -19.82 19.38
CA LEU A 228 -13.88 -18.58 20.05
C LEU A 228 -15.07 -17.86 20.70
N LEU A 229 -16.21 -17.69 20.01
CA LEU A 229 -17.33 -16.86 20.48
C LEU A 229 -18.02 -17.39 21.76
N PRO A 230 -18.31 -18.69 21.92
CA PRO A 230 -18.82 -19.22 23.19
C PRO A 230 -17.80 -19.09 24.32
N PHE A 231 -16.52 -19.20 23.98
CA PHE A 231 -15.42 -19.07 24.92
C PHE A 231 -15.34 -17.64 25.48
N THR A 232 -15.55 -16.62 24.63
CA THR A 232 -15.55 -15.20 25.05
C THR A 232 -16.67 -14.90 26.03
N LEU A 233 -17.89 -15.40 25.78
CA LEU A 233 -19.06 -15.17 26.64
C LEU A 233 -18.92 -15.79 28.03
N THR A 234 -18.26 -16.94 28.12
CA THR A 234 -18.10 -17.69 29.37
C THR A 234 -16.97 -17.17 30.26
N HIS A 235 -15.95 -16.51 29.69
CA HIS A 235 -14.73 -16.07 30.40
C HIS A 235 -14.49 -14.55 30.39
N GLY A 236 -15.36 -13.77 29.74
CA GLY A 236 -15.18 -12.32 29.48
C GLY A 236 -15.48 -11.33 30.61
N THR A 237 -15.64 -11.77 31.87
CA THR A 237 -16.12 -10.90 32.97
C THR A 237 -15.05 -10.59 34.02
N SER A 238 -14.09 -9.74 33.68
CA SER A 238 -13.26 -9.05 34.67
C SER A 238 -12.77 -7.72 34.09
N GLN A 239 -12.97 -6.65 34.85
CA GLN A 239 -12.72 -5.26 34.49
C GLN A 239 -11.32 -5.03 33.87
N ASN A 240 -11.33 -4.41 32.68
CA ASN A 240 -10.27 -3.72 31.92
C ASN A 240 -10.00 -4.33 30.54
N VAL A 241 -10.64 -3.72 29.53
CA VAL A 241 -10.33 -3.74 28.08
C VAL A 241 -9.83 -5.09 27.57
N SER A 242 -10.76 -6.02 27.38
CA SER A 242 -10.46 -7.32 26.80
C SER A 242 -10.55 -7.22 25.28
N TRP A 243 -9.45 -7.41 24.57
CA TRP A 243 -9.42 -7.56 23.10
C TRP A 243 -10.15 -8.84 22.60
N LEU A 244 -10.81 -9.54 23.52
CA LEU A 244 -11.77 -10.62 23.33
C LEU A 244 -13.23 -10.14 23.24
N ASP A 245 -13.49 -8.86 23.56
CA ASP A 245 -14.80 -8.25 23.35
C ASP A 245 -15.16 -8.34 21.87
N ILE A 246 -16.35 -8.87 21.57
CA ILE A 246 -16.89 -8.94 20.20
C ILE A 246 -17.00 -7.55 19.57
N ASN A 247 -17.15 -6.53 20.42
CA ASN A 247 -17.21 -5.11 20.08
C ASN A 247 -15.88 -4.38 20.24
N ALA A 248 -14.78 -5.10 20.51
CA ALA A 248 -13.45 -4.50 20.52
C ALA A 248 -13.18 -3.84 19.17
N THR A 249 -12.70 -2.60 19.21
CA THR A 249 -12.32 -1.86 18.01
C THR A 249 -10.82 -1.93 17.76
N ASP A 250 -10.42 -1.92 16.49
CA ASP A 250 -9.03 -1.63 16.13
C ASP A 250 -8.74 -0.12 16.24
N GLN A 251 -7.54 0.29 15.80
CA GLN A 251 -7.10 1.70 15.86
C GLN A 251 -7.93 2.64 14.97
N LEU A 252 -8.77 2.11 14.08
CA LEU A 252 -9.66 2.86 13.19
C LEU A 252 -11.11 2.87 13.69
N GLY A 253 -11.41 2.31 14.87
CA GLY A 253 -12.79 2.17 15.34
C GLY A 253 -13.54 1.00 14.69
N ILE A 254 -12.87 0.18 13.86
CA ILE A 254 -13.48 -0.94 13.15
C ILE A 254 -13.68 -2.10 14.12
N THR A 255 -14.85 -2.74 14.08
CA THR A 255 -15.17 -3.96 14.84
C THR A 255 -15.14 -5.20 13.95
N ALA A 256 -15.23 -6.39 14.54
CA ALA A 256 -15.37 -7.64 13.79
C ALA A 256 -16.61 -7.63 12.88
N LEU A 257 -17.70 -6.96 13.32
CA LEU A 257 -18.93 -6.81 12.54
C LEU A 257 -18.73 -5.91 11.31
N HIS A 258 -17.99 -4.81 11.44
CA HIS A 258 -17.61 -3.97 10.28
C HIS A 258 -16.86 -4.78 9.22
N LEU A 259 -15.89 -5.61 9.64
CA LEU A 259 -15.14 -6.48 8.72
C LEU A 259 -16.06 -7.50 8.03
N ALA A 260 -16.93 -8.17 8.78
CA ALA A 260 -17.87 -9.15 8.22
C ALA A 260 -18.82 -8.49 7.19
N CYS A 261 -19.33 -7.29 7.50
CA CYS A 261 -20.13 -6.50 6.58
C CYS A 261 -19.36 -6.11 5.32
N SER A 262 -18.11 -5.66 5.47
CA SER A 262 -17.21 -5.27 4.37
C SER A 262 -16.88 -6.46 3.44
N PHE A 263 -16.84 -7.67 3.99
CA PHE A 263 -16.63 -8.89 3.20
C PHE A 263 -17.89 -9.36 2.46
N GLY A 264 -19.07 -8.83 2.82
CA GLY A 264 -20.35 -9.28 2.26
C GLY A 264 -20.70 -10.70 2.69
N ASP A 265 -20.39 -11.07 3.93
CA ASP A 265 -20.70 -12.39 4.48
C ASP A 265 -21.84 -12.35 5.49
N SER A 266 -23.06 -12.52 4.98
CA SER A 266 -24.28 -12.53 5.77
C SER A 266 -24.27 -13.58 6.89
N LYS A 267 -23.58 -14.73 6.73
CA LYS A 267 -23.54 -15.78 7.75
C LYS A 267 -22.69 -15.38 8.94
N ILE A 268 -21.51 -14.83 8.69
CA ILE A 268 -20.65 -14.31 9.77
C ILE A 268 -21.31 -13.12 10.44
N VAL A 269 -21.97 -12.24 9.67
CA VAL A 269 -22.75 -11.11 10.23
C VAL A 269 -23.85 -11.61 11.17
N SER A 270 -24.68 -12.56 10.74
CA SER A 270 -25.71 -13.16 11.60
C SER A 270 -25.10 -13.78 12.86
N LEU A 271 -24.02 -14.55 12.72
CA LEU A 271 -23.35 -15.19 13.86
C LEU A 271 -22.81 -14.16 14.86
N LEU A 272 -22.19 -13.07 14.40
CA LEU A 272 -21.68 -12.04 15.31
C LEU A 272 -22.82 -11.31 16.04
N LEU A 273 -23.92 -11.00 15.35
CA LEU A 273 -25.10 -10.38 15.93
C LEU A 273 -25.77 -11.29 16.99
N GLU A 274 -25.91 -12.59 16.70
CA GLU A 274 -26.42 -13.59 17.65
C GLU A 274 -25.61 -13.64 18.96
N TYR A 275 -24.30 -13.38 18.88
CA TYR A 275 -23.39 -13.37 20.03
C TYR A 275 -23.19 -11.97 20.65
N GLY A 276 -24.02 -10.99 20.28
CA GLY A 276 -24.07 -9.67 20.93
C GLY A 276 -23.16 -8.60 20.33
N ALA A 277 -22.79 -8.72 19.05
CA ALA A 277 -22.15 -7.62 18.33
C ALA A 277 -23.10 -6.42 18.18
N LEU A 278 -22.59 -5.22 18.42
CA LEU A 278 -23.32 -3.96 18.33
C LEU A 278 -23.24 -3.43 16.90
N ALA A 279 -24.41 -3.18 16.31
CA ALA A 279 -24.56 -2.71 14.95
C ALA A 279 -24.47 -1.18 14.77
N ASN A 280 -24.31 -0.43 15.86
CA ASN A 280 -24.34 1.04 15.88
C ASN A 280 -23.00 1.71 16.25
N ILE A 281 -21.92 0.92 16.35
CA ILE A 281 -20.57 1.45 16.59
C ILE A 281 -20.10 2.10 15.29
N SER A 282 -19.57 3.32 15.37
CA SER A 282 -19.03 4.03 14.21
C SER A 282 -17.50 3.96 14.18
N ASP A 283 -16.93 3.86 12.99
CA ASP A 283 -15.49 3.98 12.76
C ASP A 283 -15.02 5.46 12.73
N LEU A 284 -13.73 5.69 12.42
CA LEU A 284 -13.16 7.05 12.33
C LEU A 284 -13.78 7.93 11.22
N ASN A 285 -14.47 7.34 10.24
CA ASN A 285 -15.19 8.06 9.19
C ASN A 285 -16.66 8.31 9.57
N ASN A 286 -17.06 7.98 10.82
CA ASN A 286 -18.44 7.91 11.27
C ASN A 286 -19.30 6.87 10.50
N ASP A 287 -18.67 5.91 9.81
CA ASP A 287 -19.37 4.83 9.14
C ASP A 287 -19.69 3.71 10.14
N GLU A 288 -20.96 3.36 10.25
CA GLU A 288 -21.46 2.18 10.97
C GLU A 288 -21.37 0.90 10.10
N PRO A 289 -21.48 -0.31 10.67
CA PRO A 289 -21.39 -1.56 9.92
C PRO A 289 -22.33 -1.66 8.72
N ILE A 290 -23.48 -0.98 8.73
CA ILE A 290 -24.38 -0.95 7.56
C ILE A 290 -23.77 -0.22 6.35
N HIS A 291 -22.96 0.82 6.55
CA HIS A 291 -22.26 1.51 5.46
C HIS A 291 -21.22 0.58 4.81
N HIS A 292 -20.60 -0.29 5.60
CA HIS A 292 -19.70 -1.33 5.12
C HIS A 292 -20.47 -2.44 4.37
N ALA A 293 -21.69 -2.78 4.80
CA ALA A 293 -22.57 -3.70 4.07
C ALA A 293 -23.02 -3.15 2.71
N ILE A 294 -23.31 -1.84 2.61
CA ILE A 294 -23.58 -1.18 1.31
C ILE A 294 -22.31 -1.21 0.44
N SER A 295 -21.14 -0.99 1.06
CA SER A 295 -19.85 -0.99 0.34
C SER A 295 -19.44 -2.36 -0.20
N SER A 296 -19.84 -3.46 0.45
CA SER A 296 -19.60 -4.82 -0.04
C SER A 296 -20.50 -5.21 -1.21
N ARG A 297 -21.59 -4.44 -1.43
CA ARG A 297 -22.58 -4.66 -2.50
C ARG A 297 -23.30 -6.00 -2.40
N ASP A 298 -23.31 -6.59 -1.20
CA ASP A 298 -24.00 -7.83 -0.93
C ASP A 298 -25.40 -7.54 -0.35
N PRO A 299 -26.49 -7.79 -1.10
CA PRO A 299 -27.83 -7.50 -0.63
C PRO A 299 -28.24 -8.35 0.57
N ASP A 300 -27.75 -9.58 0.67
CA ASP A 300 -28.08 -10.49 1.78
C ASP A 300 -27.50 -9.95 3.10
N THR A 301 -26.25 -9.48 3.08
CA THR A 301 -25.59 -8.84 4.22
C THR A 301 -26.33 -7.58 4.66
N LEU A 302 -26.75 -6.74 3.71
CA LEU A 302 -27.57 -5.56 4.01
C LEU A 302 -28.92 -5.97 4.64
N SER A 303 -29.60 -6.97 4.10
CA SER A 303 -30.88 -7.46 4.62
C SER A 303 -30.77 -7.97 6.06
N VAL A 304 -29.70 -8.69 6.40
CA VAL A 304 -29.42 -9.12 7.78
C VAL A 304 -29.20 -7.91 8.69
N MET A 305 -28.42 -6.92 8.26
CA MET A 305 -28.18 -5.71 9.05
C MET A 305 -29.47 -4.92 9.31
N LEU A 306 -30.31 -4.74 8.30
CA LEU A 306 -31.63 -4.10 8.44
C LEU A 306 -32.51 -4.86 9.43
N SER A 307 -32.65 -6.18 9.24
CA SER A 307 -33.47 -7.05 10.11
C SER A 307 -33.01 -7.09 11.58
N SER A 308 -31.74 -6.75 11.84
CA SER A 308 -31.16 -6.74 13.18
C SER A 308 -31.33 -5.40 13.93
N GLY A 309 -32.00 -4.41 13.32
CA GLY A 309 -32.09 -3.05 13.86
C GLY A 309 -30.76 -2.31 13.80
N GLY A 310 -29.86 -2.72 12.90
CA GLY A 310 -28.53 -2.14 12.73
C GLY A 310 -28.51 -0.79 12.03
N ALA A 311 -29.67 -0.26 11.69
CA ALA A 311 -29.85 1.04 11.11
C ALA A 311 -31.02 1.71 11.81
N ASP A 312 -30.77 2.91 12.33
CA ASP A 312 -31.80 3.71 12.99
C ASP A 312 -32.34 4.71 11.96
N PRO A 313 -33.60 4.57 11.50
CA PRO A 313 -34.18 5.49 10.53
C PRO A 313 -34.33 6.92 11.06
N LEU A 314 -34.23 7.12 12.38
CA LEU A 314 -34.29 8.43 13.04
C LEU A 314 -32.91 9.08 13.23
N LYS A 315 -31.82 8.31 13.12
CA LYS A 315 -30.46 8.81 13.24
C LYS A 315 -30.03 9.40 11.90
N GLU A 316 -29.46 10.60 11.92
CA GLU A 316 -29.06 11.31 10.70
C GLU A 316 -28.17 10.47 9.78
N THR A 317 -27.15 9.79 10.30
CA THR A 317 -26.22 8.97 9.48
C THR A 317 -26.89 7.78 8.80
N THR A 318 -27.88 7.15 9.45
CA THR A 318 -28.52 5.91 8.98
C THR A 318 -29.98 6.09 8.55
N CYS A 319 -30.44 7.34 8.43
CA CYS A 319 -31.77 7.62 7.92
C CYS A 319 -31.89 7.15 6.46
N THR A 320 -33.11 6.82 6.05
CA THR A 320 -33.40 6.26 4.71
C THR A 320 -32.76 7.07 3.59
N ALA A 321 -32.89 8.39 3.63
CA ALA A 321 -32.36 9.28 2.59
C ALA A 321 -30.82 9.21 2.51
N ASN A 322 -30.11 9.17 3.63
CA ASN A 322 -28.65 9.12 3.65
C ASN A 322 -28.10 7.74 3.26
N LEU A 323 -28.79 6.64 3.61
CA LEU A 323 -28.43 5.32 3.11
C LEU A 323 -28.69 5.19 1.60
N ILE A 324 -29.78 5.76 1.07
CA ILE A 324 -30.01 5.83 -0.38
C ILE A 324 -28.91 6.66 -1.05
N LYS A 325 -28.55 7.82 -0.50
CA LYS A 325 -27.44 8.65 -1.00
C LYS A 325 -26.13 7.85 -1.01
N CYS A 326 -25.83 7.10 0.04
CA CYS A 326 -24.66 6.21 0.11
C CYS A 326 -24.68 5.14 -1.00
N CYS A 327 -25.83 4.54 -1.27
CA CYS A 327 -25.97 3.59 -2.38
C CYS A 327 -25.74 4.24 -3.74
N ILE A 328 -26.21 5.47 -3.96
CA ILE A 328 -25.97 6.24 -5.20
C ILE A 328 -24.47 6.54 -5.34
N ASP A 329 -23.86 7.10 -4.30
CA ASP A 329 -22.46 7.52 -4.28
C ASP A 329 -21.53 6.33 -4.56
N LYS A 330 -21.87 5.14 -4.05
CA LYS A 330 -21.11 3.90 -4.26
C LYS A 330 -21.58 3.11 -5.48
N SER A 331 -22.62 3.53 -6.20
CA SER A 331 -23.27 2.77 -7.28
C SER A 331 -23.62 1.32 -6.88
N ALA A 332 -24.12 1.15 -5.65
CA ALA A 332 -24.53 -0.13 -5.06
C ALA A 332 -26.04 -0.34 -5.29
N TRP A 333 -26.41 -0.65 -6.53
CA TRP A 333 -27.80 -0.68 -6.99
C TRP A 333 -28.59 -1.86 -6.44
N ARG A 334 -27.96 -3.02 -6.24
CA ARG A 334 -28.59 -4.18 -5.58
C ARG A 334 -28.89 -3.91 -4.11
N CYS A 335 -27.99 -3.20 -3.42
CA CYS A 335 -28.23 -2.72 -2.06
C CYS A 335 -29.35 -1.67 -2.02
N LEU A 336 -29.37 -0.72 -2.97
CA LEU A 336 -30.47 0.26 -3.08
C LEU A 336 -31.82 -0.44 -3.26
N HIS A 337 -31.90 -1.42 -4.15
CA HIS A 337 -33.10 -2.21 -4.35
C HIS A 337 -33.56 -2.86 -3.05
N THR A 338 -32.66 -3.56 -2.36
CA THR A 338 -32.93 -4.23 -1.08
C THR A 338 -33.46 -3.26 -0.04
N LEU A 339 -32.83 -2.09 0.09
CA LEU A 339 -33.24 -1.03 1.02
C LEU A 339 -34.65 -0.49 0.71
N LEU A 340 -34.99 -0.31 -0.57
CA LEU A 340 -36.32 0.19 -0.99
C LEU A 340 -37.44 -0.86 -0.84
N THR A 341 -37.08 -2.15 -0.91
CA THR A 341 -38.02 -3.27 -0.76
C THR A 341 -38.19 -3.75 0.68
N ASP A 342 -37.36 -3.25 1.61
CA ASP A 342 -37.39 -3.67 3.01
C ASP A 342 -38.65 -3.18 3.74
N SER A 343 -39.28 -4.07 4.51
CA SER A 343 -40.58 -3.81 5.14
C SER A 343 -40.55 -2.79 6.29
N GLU A 344 -39.41 -2.62 6.96
CA GLU A 344 -39.25 -1.65 8.04
C GLU A 344 -39.02 -0.24 7.46
N TYR A 345 -38.18 -0.17 6.44
CA TYR A 345 -37.90 1.09 5.73
C TYR A 345 -39.08 1.57 4.87
N GLN A 346 -39.93 0.67 4.39
CA GLN A 346 -41.22 1.04 3.78
C GLN A 346 -42.19 1.74 4.75
N GLN A 347 -42.03 1.56 6.07
CA GLN A 347 -42.83 2.30 7.07
C GLN A 347 -42.33 3.73 7.27
N HIS A 348 -41.12 4.03 6.81
CA HIS A 348 -40.50 5.36 6.80
C HIS A 348 -40.20 5.80 5.35
N PRO A 349 -41.23 5.96 4.50
CA PRO A 349 -41.04 6.30 3.10
C PRO A 349 -40.41 7.69 2.98
N ILE A 350 -39.51 7.85 2.01
CA ILE A 350 -38.99 9.17 1.65
C ILE A 350 -40.14 10.05 1.12
N SER A 351 -40.10 11.33 1.50
CA SER A 351 -40.98 12.35 0.95
C SER A 351 -40.69 12.63 -0.53
N GLU A 352 -41.66 13.21 -1.23
CA GLU A 352 -41.48 13.65 -2.62
C GLU A 352 -40.30 14.64 -2.76
N SER A 353 -40.12 15.53 -1.76
CA SER A 353 -38.98 16.46 -1.72
C SER A 353 -37.63 15.76 -1.53
N GLU A 354 -37.56 14.70 -0.73
CA GLU A 354 -36.33 13.92 -0.56
C GLU A 354 -36.01 13.12 -1.81
N TYR A 355 -37.03 12.55 -2.46
CA TYR A 355 -36.87 11.89 -3.76
C TYR A 355 -36.29 12.85 -4.80
N ASP A 356 -36.86 14.05 -4.94
CA ASP A 356 -36.37 15.05 -5.89
C ASP A 356 -34.90 15.42 -5.63
N LEU A 357 -34.52 15.56 -4.36
CA LEU A 357 -33.13 15.83 -3.97
C LEU A 357 -32.19 14.68 -4.33
N LEU A 358 -32.60 13.44 -4.08
CA LEU A 358 -31.82 12.23 -4.38
C LEU A 358 -31.70 11.99 -5.89
N SER A 359 -32.79 12.17 -6.65
CA SER A 359 -32.80 12.09 -8.11
C SER A 359 -31.91 13.18 -8.70
N PHE A 360 -31.98 14.42 -8.19
CA PHE A 360 -31.11 15.51 -8.61
C PHE A 360 -29.64 15.22 -8.30
N HIS A 361 -29.34 14.67 -7.11
CA HIS A 361 -28.00 14.22 -6.74
C HIS A 361 -27.47 13.15 -7.69
N ALA A 362 -28.26 12.11 -7.98
CA ALA A 362 -27.91 11.07 -8.93
C ALA A 362 -27.68 11.65 -10.35
N GLN A 363 -28.51 12.60 -10.79
CA GLN A 363 -28.35 13.27 -12.08
C GLN A 363 -27.05 14.07 -12.17
N LYS A 364 -26.67 14.81 -11.12
CA LYS A 364 -25.38 15.52 -11.04
C LYS A 364 -24.19 14.59 -11.22
N LEU A 365 -24.26 13.39 -10.67
CA LEU A 365 -23.23 12.36 -10.79
C LEU A 365 -23.29 11.58 -12.13
N GLY A 366 -24.26 11.86 -13.00
CA GLY A 366 -24.47 11.10 -14.24
C GLY A 366 -25.16 9.75 -14.04
N LEU A 367 -25.63 9.46 -12.82
CA LEU A 367 -26.25 8.20 -12.41
C LEU A 367 -27.78 8.25 -12.38
N GLY A 368 -28.41 9.38 -12.76
CA GLY A 368 -29.86 9.57 -12.69
C GLY A 368 -30.65 8.45 -13.37
N SER A 369 -30.26 8.04 -14.58
CA SER A 369 -30.94 6.94 -15.29
C SER A 369 -30.82 5.58 -14.59
N GLU A 370 -29.71 5.32 -13.89
CA GLU A 370 -29.50 4.09 -13.13
C GLU A 370 -30.35 4.11 -11.85
N PHE A 371 -30.35 5.23 -11.14
CA PHE A 371 -31.18 5.46 -9.95
C PHE A 371 -32.67 5.30 -10.26
N GLU A 372 -33.19 6.04 -11.25
CA GLU A 372 -34.61 6.01 -11.65
C GLU A 372 -35.07 4.61 -12.05
N ARG A 373 -34.20 3.84 -12.71
CA ARG A 373 -34.48 2.46 -13.10
C ARG A 373 -34.62 1.55 -11.89
N VAL A 374 -33.69 1.60 -10.93
CA VAL A 374 -33.74 0.79 -9.71
C VAL A 374 -34.96 1.17 -8.88
N PHE A 375 -35.21 2.47 -8.74
CA PHE A 375 -36.36 2.99 -7.99
C PHE A 375 -37.68 2.55 -8.61
N SER A 376 -37.83 2.66 -9.94
CA SER A 376 -39.04 2.22 -10.66
C SER A 376 -39.32 0.72 -10.48
N ILE A 377 -38.28 -0.11 -10.53
CA ILE A 377 -38.40 -1.55 -10.28
C ILE A 377 -38.88 -1.82 -8.85
N ALA A 378 -38.28 -1.16 -7.84
CA ALA A 378 -38.67 -1.34 -6.45
C ALA A 378 -40.14 -0.94 -6.19
N VAL A 379 -40.61 0.16 -6.79
CA VAL A 379 -42.01 0.61 -6.70
C VAL A 379 -42.97 -0.37 -7.38
N GLU A 380 -42.60 -0.91 -8.56
CA GLU A 380 -43.40 -1.92 -9.26
C GLU A 380 -43.58 -3.19 -8.40
N ILE A 381 -42.54 -3.60 -7.67
CA ILE A 381 -42.61 -4.76 -6.77
C ILE A 381 -43.55 -4.51 -5.59
N ALA A 382 -43.47 -3.32 -4.98
CA ALA A 382 -44.32 -2.95 -3.85
C ALA A 382 -45.82 -2.88 -4.20
N THR A 383 -46.18 -2.77 -5.48
CA THR A 383 -47.57 -2.54 -5.94
C THR A 383 -48.27 -3.77 -6.55
N ASN A 384 -47.56 -4.88 -6.77
CA ASN A 384 -48.04 -6.02 -7.56
C ASN A 384 -48.45 -7.27 -6.73
N ASP A 385 -49.56 -7.94 -7.12
CA ASP A 385 -50.10 -9.18 -6.54
C ASP A 385 -49.32 -10.45 -6.98
N GLU A 386 -49.43 -11.56 -6.22
CA GLU A 386 -48.64 -12.82 -6.32
C GLU A 386 -48.42 -13.41 -7.74
N SER A 387 -49.27 -13.11 -8.72
CA SER A 387 -49.13 -13.62 -10.10
C SER A 387 -48.12 -12.88 -10.99
N GLU A 388 -47.78 -11.62 -10.67
CA GLU A 388 -46.79 -10.79 -11.39
C GLU A 388 -45.35 -11.04 -10.87
N GLN A 389 -45.17 -11.75 -9.75
CA GLN A 389 -43.86 -12.07 -9.14
C GLN A 389 -42.91 -12.84 -10.09
N ARG A 390 -43.44 -13.54 -11.10
CA ARG A 390 -42.61 -14.20 -12.15
C ARG A 390 -42.01 -13.21 -13.17
N ARG A 391 -42.63 -12.06 -13.41
CA ARG A 391 -42.03 -10.96 -14.20
C ARG A 391 -41.05 -10.14 -13.37
N VAL A 392 -41.33 -10.00 -12.08
CA VAL A 392 -40.45 -9.35 -11.09
C VAL A 392 -39.08 -10.01 -11.03
N GLY A 393 -39.00 -11.35 -10.96
CA GLY A 393 -37.71 -12.05 -10.99
C GLY A 393 -36.89 -11.85 -12.29
N ILE A 394 -37.56 -11.47 -13.39
CA ILE A 394 -36.88 -11.08 -14.64
C ILE A 394 -36.37 -9.63 -14.54
N ASN A 395 -37.11 -8.72 -13.89
CA ASN A 395 -36.72 -7.33 -13.70
C ASN A 395 -35.59 -7.16 -12.67
N GLU A 396 -35.55 -7.95 -11.59
CA GLU A 396 -34.43 -7.97 -10.64
C GLU A 396 -33.12 -8.39 -11.30
N SER A 397 -33.17 -9.31 -12.28
CA SER A 397 -31.99 -9.71 -13.06
C SER A 397 -31.39 -8.57 -13.91
N LEU A 398 -32.13 -7.47 -14.11
CA LEU A 398 -31.65 -6.28 -14.80
C LEU A 398 -30.85 -5.35 -13.87
N ILE A 399 -30.94 -5.51 -12.54
CA ILE A 399 -30.20 -4.70 -11.58
C ILE A 399 -28.77 -5.24 -11.48
N ALA A 400 -27.89 -4.65 -12.28
CA ALA A 400 -26.46 -4.95 -12.25
C ALA A 400 -25.73 -3.83 -11.49
N ASP A 401 -24.83 -4.23 -10.59
CA ASP A 401 -23.85 -3.34 -9.99
C ASP A 401 -22.65 -3.21 -10.93
N GLY A 402 -22.20 -1.97 -11.19
CA GLY A 402 -21.06 -1.70 -12.06
C GLY A 402 -21.34 -1.93 -13.56
N PRO A 403 -20.29 -1.98 -14.39
CA PRO A 403 -20.45 -2.01 -15.84
C PRO A 403 -20.94 -3.38 -16.35
N SER A 404 -21.81 -3.38 -17.37
CA SER A 404 -22.42 -4.57 -17.94
C SER A 404 -21.39 -5.62 -18.39
N MET A 405 -21.65 -6.89 -18.04
CA MET A 405 -20.76 -8.02 -18.31
C MET A 405 -20.44 -8.11 -19.82
N GLY A 406 -19.16 -7.91 -20.17
CA GLY A 406 -18.68 -8.13 -21.53
C GLY A 406 -17.40 -7.39 -21.92
N LEU A 407 -17.18 -6.16 -21.43
CA LEU A 407 -16.08 -5.29 -21.94
C LEU A 407 -15.42 -4.39 -20.88
N ALA A 408 -15.71 -4.57 -19.58
CA ALA A 408 -15.45 -3.53 -18.59
C ALA A 408 -14.93 -4.03 -17.22
N SER A 409 -14.32 -5.21 -17.15
CA SER A 409 -13.66 -5.66 -15.90
C SER A 409 -12.29 -4.98 -15.75
N THR A 410 -11.88 -4.68 -14.51
CA THR A 410 -10.49 -4.32 -14.20
C THR A 410 -9.57 -5.51 -14.45
N ARG A 411 -8.39 -5.27 -15.03
CA ARG A 411 -7.35 -6.30 -15.20
C ARG A 411 -6.17 -6.06 -14.26
N ILE A 412 -5.73 -7.11 -13.58
CA ILE A 412 -4.55 -7.12 -12.72
C ILE A 412 -3.35 -7.62 -13.52
N PHE A 413 -2.28 -6.83 -13.51
CA PHE A 413 -0.99 -7.20 -14.07
C PHE A 413 -0.01 -7.45 -12.94
N THR A 414 0.60 -8.62 -12.91
CA THR A 414 1.64 -8.98 -11.96
C THR A 414 2.61 -9.97 -12.59
N HIS A 415 3.71 -10.28 -11.91
CA HIS A 415 4.66 -11.29 -12.39
C HIS A 415 5.38 -11.95 -11.21
N GLY A 416 5.61 -13.26 -11.30
CA GLY A 416 6.27 -14.03 -10.24
C GLY A 416 7.65 -13.51 -9.87
N CYS A 417 8.41 -12.94 -10.81
CA CYS A 417 9.73 -12.36 -10.50
C CYS A 417 9.71 -11.12 -9.59
N CYS A 418 8.55 -10.50 -9.34
CA CYS A 418 8.47 -9.36 -8.41
C CYS A 418 8.84 -9.74 -6.97
N ILE A 419 8.70 -11.02 -6.58
CA ILE A 419 9.15 -11.52 -5.27
C ILE A 419 10.66 -11.82 -5.20
N ASP A 420 11.35 -11.87 -6.35
CA ASP A 420 12.78 -12.21 -6.39
C ASP A 420 13.68 -11.07 -5.87
N HIS A 421 13.22 -9.82 -5.96
CA HIS A 421 13.91 -8.67 -5.39
C HIS A 421 13.92 -8.78 -3.85
N ILE A 422 15.08 -8.74 -3.17
CA ILE A 422 15.14 -8.88 -1.69
C ILE A 422 14.40 -10.17 -1.25
N SER A 423 14.69 -11.27 -1.94
CA SER A 423 14.06 -12.57 -1.68
C SER A 423 14.14 -12.95 -0.20
N LEU A 424 13.07 -13.55 0.32
CA LEU A 424 12.98 -14.04 1.69
C LEU A 424 13.07 -15.58 1.72
N PRO A 425 13.59 -16.18 2.81
CA PRO A 425 13.49 -17.61 3.01
C PRO A 425 12.02 -18.05 3.06
N GLU A 426 11.71 -19.28 2.63
CA GLU A 426 10.36 -19.83 2.80
C GLU A 426 9.94 -19.80 4.28
N PRO A 427 8.65 -19.55 4.58
CA PRO A 427 8.17 -19.41 5.96
C PRO A 427 8.52 -20.59 6.88
N MET A 428 8.58 -21.81 6.33
CA MET A 428 8.86 -23.03 7.09
C MET A 428 10.35 -23.33 7.26
N ASP A 429 11.19 -22.88 6.31
CA ASP A 429 12.60 -23.25 6.27
C ASP A 429 13.42 -22.46 7.30
N MET A 430 13.23 -21.13 7.34
CA MET A 430 13.95 -20.25 8.27
C MET A 430 13.04 -19.18 8.89
N PRO A 431 12.01 -19.56 9.67
CA PRO A 431 10.98 -18.63 10.17
C PRO A 431 11.55 -17.44 10.96
N ILE A 432 12.52 -17.69 11.85
CA ILE A 432 13.16 -16.64 12.67
C ILE A 432 13.95 -15.67 11.79
N ARG A 433 14.67 -16.19 10.79
CA ARG A 433 15.46 -15.34 9.88
C ARG A 433 14.54 -14.51 8.99
N ARG A 434 13.49 -15.12 8.46
CA ARG A 434 12.45 -14.43 7.67
C ARG A 434 11.82 -13.29 8.47
N SER A 435 11.36 -13.55 9.69
CA SER A 435 10.77 -12.53 10.59
C SER A 435 11.73 -11.34 10.82
N LYS A 436 13.02 -11.61 11.06
CA LYS A 436 14.04 -10.56 11.19
C LYS A 436 14.22 -9.73 9.91
N LEU A 437 14.20 -10.35 8.74
CA LEU A 437 14.34 -9.65 7.45
C LEU A 437 13.12 -8.77 7.17
N VAL A 438 11.91 -9.29 7.36
CA VAL A 438 10.64 -8.54 7.19
C VAL A 438 10.60 -7.32 8.10
N ASN A 439 11.03 -7.44 9.36
CA ASN A 439 11.07 -6.31 10.29
C ASN A 439 12.19 -5.30 9.99
N LYS A 440 13.26 -5.73 9.31
CA LYS A 440 14.41 -4.87 9.00
C LYS A 440 14.21 -4.09 7.70
N ILE A 441 13.54 -4.68 6.72
CA ILE A 441 13.44 -4.15 5.37
C ILE A 441 11.95 -3.95 5.06
N PRO A 442 11.42 -2.70 5.13
CA PRO A 442 10.01 -2.44 4.84
C PRO A 442 9.62 -2.87 3.42
N GLU A 443 10.47 -2.57 2.44
CA GLU A 443 10.28 -2.94 1.04
C GLU A 443 10.71 -4.41 0.83
N ASN A 444 9.81 -5.35 1.11
CA ASN A 444 10.09 -6.79 1.04
C ASN A 444 8.94 -7.58 0.39
N PRO A 445 9.18 -8.85 -0.01
CA PRO A 445 8.20 -9.69 -0.71
C PRO A 445 6.85 -9.90 -0.01
N THR A 446 6.73 -9.74 1.32
CA THR A 446 5.44 -9.91 2.00
C THR A 446 4.38 -8.93 1.47
N ARG A 447 4.80 -7.78 0.93
CA ARG A 447 3.91 -6.84 0.23
C ARG A 447 3.14 -7.50 -0.90
N MET A 448 3.84 -8.28 -1.74
CA MET A 448 3.21 -9.04 -2.81
C MET A 448 2.42 -10.24 -2.26
N GLU A 449 2.90 -10.88 -1.20
CA GLU A 449 2.21 -12.04 -0.61
C GLU A 449 0.81 -11.69 -0.08
N VAL A 450 0.67 -10.55 0.61
CA VAL A 450 -0.63 -10.10 1.13
C VAL A 450 -1.56 -9.53 0.07
N LEU A 451 -1.09 -9.34 -1.17
CA LEU A 451 -1.88 -8.84 -2.28
C LEU A 451 -2.28 -9.94 -3.27
N VAL A 452 -1.32 -10.74 -3.76
CA VAL A 452 -1.53 -11.63 -4.92
C VAL A 452 -1.28 -13.12 -4.67
N LYS A 453 -0.70 -13.52 -3.53
CA LYS A 453 -0.43 -14.94 -3.26
C LYS A 453 -1.75 -15.71 -3.06
N PRO A 454 -1.95 -16.89 -3.67
CA PRO A 454 -3.15 -17.69 -3.44
C PRO A 454 -3.41 -17.95 -1.95
N ASN A 455 -4.68 -17.91 -1.52
CA ASN A 455 -5.14 -18.15 -0.15
C ASN A 455 -4.58 -17.20 0.95
N VAL A 456 -3.89 -16.13 0.55
CA VAL A 456 -3.32 -15.12 1.46
C VAL A 456 -3.56 -13.71 0.95
N GLY A 457 -3.36 -13.51 -0.35
CA GLY A 457 -3.47 -12.25 -1.03
C GLY A 457 -4.90 -11.77 -1.14
N ILE A 458 -5.19 -10.56 -0.66
CA ILE A 458 -6.55 -10.02 -0.61
C ILE A 458 -7.18 -9.91 -2.01
N LEU A 459 -6.40 -9.66 -3.07
CA LEU A 459 -6.93 -9.59 -4.44
C LEU A 459 -7.34 -10.96 -5.00
N LYS A 460 -6.97 -12.06 -4.34
CA LYS A 460 -7.44 -13.42 -4.67
C LYS A 460 -8.67 -13.83 -3.85
N SER A 461 -9.30 -12.91 -3.11
CA SER A 461 -10.53 -13.17 -2.37
C SER A 461 -11.74 -13.32 -3.29
N ASN A 462 -12.86 -13.80 -2.74
CA ASN A 462 -14.11 -13.99 -3.48
C ASN A 462 -14.66 -12.70 -4.10
N GLU A 463 -14.47 -11.57 -3.41
CA GLU A 463 -14.90 -10.24 -3.86
C GLU A 463 -14.30 -9.86 -5.24
N PHE A 464 -13.07 -10.28 -5.47
CA PHE A 464 -12.29 -9.97 -6.66
C PHE A 464 -12.32 -11.09 -7.71
N SER A 465 -13.30 -11.99 -7.62
CA SER A 465 -13.48 -13.12 -8.55
C SER A 465 -13.72 -12.70 -10.01
N LEU A 466 -14.22 -11.48 -10.25
CA LEU A 466 -14.43 -10.93 -11.60
C LEU A 466 -13.21 -10.21 -12.18
N LEU A 467 -12.12 -10.06 -11.43
CA LEU A 467 -10.89 -9.48 -11.96
C LEU A 467 -10.28 -10.38 -13.03
N GLN A 468 -9.83 -9.77 -14.13
CA GLN A 468 -9.01 -10.46 -15.11
C GLN A 468 -7.54 -10.44 -14.68
N TRP A 469 -6.79 -11.49 -15.01
CA TRP A 469 -5.40 -11.63 -14.55
C TRP A 469 -4.44 -11.83 -15.72
N THR A 470 -3.32 -11.10 -15.68
CA THR A 470 -2.15 -11.33 -16.52
C THR A 470 -0.92 -11.49 -15.62
N GLU A 471 -0.45 -12.73 -15.51
CA GLU A 471 0.69 -13.08 -14.64
C GLU A 471 1.99 -13.35 -15.42
N SER A 472 1.90 -13.41 -16.76
CA SER A 472 3.01 -13.70 -17.69
C SER A 472 3.40 -12.47 -18.51
N CYS A 473 3.60 -11.34 -17.83
CA CYS A 473 4.00 -10.08 -18.48
C CYS A 473 5.41 -10.16 -19.06
N LYS A 474 5.57 -9.73 -20.31
CA LYS A 474 6.90 -9.60 -20.94
C LYS A 474 7.75 -8.58 -20.17
N PRO A 475 9.05 -8.82 -19.97
CA PRO A 475 9.93 -7.82 -19.36
C PRO A 475 10.07 -6.60 -20.27
N ALA A 476 10.26 -5.42 -19.67
CA ALA A 476 10.58 -4.20 -20.39
C ALA A 476 11.88 -4.38 -21.18
N ILE A 477 11.87 -3.96 -22.45
CA ILE A 477 13.07 -3.97 -23.28
C ILE A 477 13.90 -2.72 -23.04
N LEU A 478 15.19 -2.80 -23.33
CA LEU A 478 16.13 -1.72 -23.05
C LEU A 478 15.74 -0.40 -23.74
N SER A 479 15.17 -0.44 -24.95
CA SER A 479 14.75 0.78 -25.64
C SER A 479 13.67 1.55 -24.88
N ASP A 480 12.74 0.87 -24.23
CA ASP A 480 11.67 1.52 -23.45
C ASP A 480 12.20 2.09 -22.14
N ILE A 481 13.13 1.38 -21.51
CA ILE A 481 13.85 1.88 -20.32
C ILE A 481 14.64 3.15 -20.67
N LEU A 482 15.34 3.15 -21.81
CA LEU A 482 16.18 4.27 -22.24
C LEU A 482 15.40 5.52 -22.67
N ARG A 483 14.08 5.41 -22.91
CA ARG A 483 13.20 6.59 -23.09
C ARG A 483 13.16 7.47 -21.85
N VAL A 484 13.38 6.87 -20.68
CA VAL A 484 13.29 7.53 -19.38
C VAL A 484 14.65 7.63 -18.72
N HIS A 485 15.32 6.50 -18.54
CA HIS A 485 16.60 6.39 -17.83
C HIS A 485 17.79 6.58 -18.76
N ASP A 486 18.84 7.21 -18.27
CA ASP A 486 20.11 7.33 -18.96
C ASP A 486 20.87 6.00 -18.90
N TRP A 487 21.62 5.70 -19.96
CA TRP A 487 22.38 4.46 -20.05
C TRP A 487 23.41 4.31 -18.93
N ALA A 488 24.03 5.42 -18.49
CA ALA A 488 25.01 5.38 -17.42
C ALA A 488 24.41 4.86 -16.10
N TYR A 489 23.21 5.30 -15.76
CA TYR A 489 22.47 4.81 -14.59
C TYR A 489 22.09 3.33 -14.75
N VAL A 490 21.52 2.94 -15.90
CA VAL A 490 21.14 1.54 -16.17
C VAL A 490 22.35 0.61 -16.01
N ARG A 491 23.53 1.05 -16.47
CA ARG A 491 24.79 0.30 -16.32
C ARG A 491 25.27 0.22 -14.88
N LEU A 492 25.18 1.32 -14.13
CA LEU A 492 25.48 1.33 -12.69
C LEU A 492 24.61 0.30 -11.95
N LEU A 493 23.30 0.30 -12.19
CA LEU A 493 22.38 -0.64 -11.58
C LEU A 493 22.72 -2.10 -11.92
N GLN A 494 22.94 -2.40 -13.20
CA GLN A 494 23.34 -3.75 -13.64
C GLN A 494 24.63 -4.22 -12.94
N HIS A 495 25.62 -3.34 -12.83
CA HIS A 495 26.87 -3.64 -12.15
C HIS A 495 26.67 -3.91 -10.66
N LYS A 496 25.89 -3.06 -9.98
CA LYS A 496 25.58 -3.21 -8.54
C LYS A 496 24.80 -4.48 -8.24
N VAL A 497 23.90 -4.90 -9.14
CA VAL A 497 23.21 -6.19 -9.02
C VAL A 497 24.19 -7.36 -9.15
N GLU A 498 25.16 -7.29 -10.07
CA GLU A 498 26.18 -8.34 -10.20
C GLU A 498 27.13 -8.38 -8.99
N GLU A 499 27.51 -7.23 -8.42
CA GLU A 499 28.24 -7.19 -7.14
C GLU A 499 27.44 -7.87 -6.01
N SER A 500 26.12 -7.66 -5.97
CA SER A 500 25.25 -8.30 -4.96
C SER A 500 25.21 -9.82 -5.09
N ARG A 501 25.46 -10.38 -6.28
CA ARG A 501 25.54 -11.83 -6.51
C ARG A 501 26.71 -12.47 -5.79
N LEU A 502 27.87 -11.83 -5.80
CA LEU A 502 29.04 -12.32 -5.09
C LEU A 502 28.80 -12.44 -3.58
N ILE A 503 28.03 -11.50 -3.01
CA ILE A 503 27.62 -11.53 -1.60
C ILE A 503 26.60 -12.64 -1.36
N TRP A 504 25.59 -12.73 -2.24
CA TRP A 504 24.50 -13.70 -2.15
C TRP A 504 24.99 -15.15 -2.21
N ASP A 505 25.90 -15.46 -3.13
CA ASP A 505 26.44 -16.81 -3.33
C ASP A 505 27.21 -17.31 -2.09
N GLN A 506 27.85 -16.40 -1.35
CA GLN A 506 28.55 -16.74 -0.10
C GLN A 506 27.61 -16.78 1.10
N ARG A 507 26.59 -15.91 1.12
CA ARG A 507 25.64 -15.76 2.23
C ARG A 507 24.23 -15.52 1.67
N PRO A 508 23.47 -16.58 1.38
CA PRO A 508 22.09 -16.45 0.89
C PRO A 508 21.25 -15.58 1.84
N PHE A 509 20.35 -14.76 1.30
CA PHE A 509 19.53 -13.79 2.05
C PHE A 509 20.32 -12.65 2.72
N LEU A 510 21.57 -12.42 2.33
CA LEU A 510 22.29 -11.18 2.62
C LEU A 510 22.22 -10.28 1.39
N THR A 511 21.72 -9.06 1.56
CA THR A 511 21.54 -8.10 0.48
C THR A 511 22.81 -7.28 0.23
N GLY A 512 23.04 -6.92 -1.04
CA GLY A 512 23.90 -5.81 -1.40
C GLY A 512 23.13 -4.48 -1.30
N SER A 513 23.77 -3.37 -1.66
CA SER A 513 23.13 -2.05 -1.71
C SER A 513 23.66 -1.25 -2.89
N ILE A 514 22.80 -0.44 -3.51
CA ILE A 514 23.19 0.56 -4.51
C ILE A 514 23.39 1.94 -3.89
N ASP A 515 22.71 2.21 -2.77
CA ASP A 515 22.78 3.41 -1.94
C ASP A 515 22.44 3.05 -0.47
N ASP A 516 22.10 4.04 0.36
CA ASP A 516 21.83 3.86 1.79
C ASP A 516 20.46 3.22 2.10
N ASP A 517 19.47 3.33 1.20
CA ASP A 517 18.09 2.87 1.45
C ASP A 517 17.64 1.74 0.51
N THR A 518 18.30 1.57 -0.64
CA THR A 518 17.90 0.61 -1.67
C THR A 518 18.80 -0.61 -1.71
N GLN A 519 18.25 -1.72 -1.20
CA GLN A 519 18.92 -3.00 -1.14
C GLN A 519 18.78 -3.81 -2.42
N LEU A 520 19.79 -4.63 -2.72
CA LEU A 520 19.86 -5.43 -3.93
C LEU A 520 20.10 -6.91 -3.65
N THR A 521 19.62 -7.72 -4.60
CA THR A 521 19.82 -9.16 -4.69
C THR A 521 20.02 -9.51 -6.17
N PRO A 522 20.50 -10.73 -6.49
CA PRO A 522 20.67 -11.16 -7.88
C PRO A 522 19.39 -11.10 -8.71
N GLY A 523 18.22 -11.25 -8.06
CA GLY A 523 16.90 -11.17 -8.69
C GLY A 523 16.43 -9.74 -9.00
N SER A 524 17.06 -8.72 -8.40
CA SER A 524 16.58 -7.32 -8.45
C SER A 524 16.43 -6.78 -9.88
N TRP A 525 17.42 -6.99 -10.75
CA TRP A 525 17.35 -6.50 -12.13
C TRP A 525 16.21 -7.17 -12.90
N LYS A 526 16.06 -8.49 -12.78
CA LYS A 526 14.98 -9.24 -13.43
C LYS A 526 13.61 -8.79 -12.93
N ALA A 527 13.47 -8.58 -11.61
CA ALA A 527 12.26 -8.07 -11.00
C ALA A 527 11.89 -6.68 -11.56
N ALA A 528 12.85 -5.75 -11.62
CA ALA A 528 12.63 -4.40 -12.17
C ALA A 528 12.19 -4.42 -13.64
N LEU A 529 12.79 -5.28 -14.47
CA LEU A 529 12.38 -5.46 -15.87
C LEU A 529 10.92 -5.94 -15.99
N HIS A 530 10.51 -6.92 -15.18
CA HIS A 530 9.14 -7.42 -15.22
C HIS A 530 8.13 -6.47 -14.56
N ALA A 531 8.55 -5.70 -13.57
CA ALA A 531 7.75 -4.63 -12.97
C ALA A 531 7.38 -3.58 -14.04
N SER A 532 8.37 -2.95 -14.68
CA SER A 532 8.14 -2.01 -15.78
C SER A 532 7.44 -2.65 -16.98
N GLY A 533 7.78 -3.90 -17.29
CA GLY A 533 7.14 -4.66 -18.36
C GLY A 533 5.65 -4.89 -18.13
N SER A 534 5.24 -5.16 -16.89
CA SER A 534 3.82 -5.31 -16.52
C SER A 534 3.04 -4.01 -16.77
N VAL A 535 3.63 -2.85 -16.48
CA VAL A 535 3.03 -1.54 -16.79
C VAL A 535 2.88 -1.35 -18.30
N ILE A 536 3.89 -1.71 -19.12
CA ILE A 536 3.79 -1.64 -20.59
C ILE A 536 2.65 -2.53 -21.11
N ASN A 537 2.50 -3.76 -20.58
CA ASN A 537 1.41 -4.66 -20.97
C ASN A 537 0.03 -4.11 -20.53
N ALA A 538 -0.05 -3.43 -19.39
CA ALA A 538 -1.27 -2.75 -18.93
C ALA A 538 -1.64 -1.58 -19.84
N VAL A 539 -0.67 -0.76 -20.26
CA VAL A 539 -0.86 0.30 -21.25
C VAL A 539 -1.41 -0.27 -22.55
N ASP A 540 -0.78 -1.32 -23.07
CA ASP A 540 -1.21 -1.99 -24.29
C ASP A 540 -2.69 -2.41 -24.22
N CYS A 541 -3.06 -3.05 -23.11
CA CYS A 541 -4.40 -3.53 -22.83
C CYS A 541 -5.43 -2.40 -22.77
N VAL A 542 -5.14 -1.34 -22.01
CA VAL A 542 -6.06 -0.20 -21.81
C VAL A 542 -6.19 0.64 -23.08
N CYS A 543 -5.08 0.92 -23.76
CA CYS A 543 -5.08 1.72 -24.99
C CYS A 543 -5.71 1.01 -26.18
N ARG A 544 -5.70 -0.33 -26.23
CA ARG A 544 -6.42 -1.14 -27.23
C ARG A 544 -7.91 -1.32 -26.92
N GLY A 545 -8.36 -0.88 -25.75
CA GLY A 545 -9.75 -1.04 -25.31
C GLY A 545 -10.10 -2.47 -24.89
N GLU A 546 -9.12 -3.31 -24.56
CA GLU A 546 -9.37 -4.66 -24.02
C GLU A 546 -9.98 -4.59 -22.61
N ASN A 547 -9.56 -3.59 -21.83
CA ASN A 547 -10.11 -3.28 -20.51
C ASN A 547 -10.18 -1.76 -20.36
N ARG A 548 -11.20 -1.28 -19.63
CA ARG A 548 -11.34 0.14 -19.30
C ARG A 548 -10.16 0.64 -18.47
N ASN A 549 -9.73 -0.15 -17.49
CA ASN A 549 -8.66 0.20 -16.58
C ASN A 549 -7.87 -1.05 -16.15
N ALA A 550 -6.70 -0.81 -15.55
CA ALA A 550 -5.81 -1.85 -15.08
C ALA A 550 -5.09 -1.43 -13.79
N PHE A 551 -4.75 -2.41 -12.95
CA PHE A 551 -3.88 -2.24 -11.78
C PHE A 551 -2.66 -3.14 -11.89
N CYS A 552 -1.46 -2.57 -11.76
CA CYS A 552 -0.19 -3.28 -11.77
C CYS A 552 0.25 -3.56 -10.34
N ALA A 553 -0.01 -4.77 -9.86
CA ALA A 553 0.49 -5.26 -8.58
C ALA A 553 1.95 -5.73 -8.78
N ILE A 554 2.89 -4.80 -8.66
CA ILE A 554 4.31 -5.01 -9.01
C ILE A 554 5.26 -4.56 -7.91
N ARG A 555 6.50 -5.03 -8.01
CA ARG A 555 7.62 -4.68 -7.15
C ARG A 555 8.95 -4.97 -7.90
N PRO A 556 10.02 -4.17 -7.75
CA PRO A 556 10.19 -2.95 -6.94
C PRO A 556 9.36 -1.73 -7.40
N PRO A 557 9.16 -0.71 -6.54
CA PRO A 557 8.56 0.57 -6.90
C PRO A 557 9.46 1.39 -7.85
N GLY A 558 9.01 2.57 -8.28
CA GLY A 558 9.70 3.39 -9.27
C GLY A 558 9.66 4.91 -9.12
N HIS A 559 8.69 5.52 -8.42
CA HIS A 559 8.41 6.96 -8.54
C HIS A 559 9.54 7.91 -8.06
N HIS A 560 10.47 7.44 -7.22
CA HIS A 560 11.63 8.20 -6.77
C HIS A 560 12.78 8.32 -7.78
N LEU A 561 12.73 7.55 -8.86
CA LEU A 561 13.86 7.42 -9.78
C LEU A 561 13.72 8.37 -10.96
N GLY A 562 14.65 9.30 -11.06
CA GLY A 562 14.76 10.26 -12.14
C GLY A 562 15.53 9.70 -13.35
N THR A 563 15.85 10.57 -14.31
CA THR A 563 16.54 10.15 -15.55
C THR A 563 17.94 9.59 -15.29
N TRP A 564 18.64 10.07 -14.27
CA TRP A 564 20.03 9.68 -13.98
C TRP A 564 20.18 8.89 -12.67
N GLY A 565 19.09 8.44 -12.06
CA GLY A 565 19.08 7.84 -10.72
C GLY A 565 18.32 8.70 -9.73
N ALA A 566 18.76 8.70 -8.47
CA ALA A 566 18.22 9.51 -7.38
C ALA A 566 18.04 11.00 -7.74
N ALA A 567 16.92 11.60 -7.32
CA ALA A 567 16.54 12.99 -7.59
C ALA A 567 16.40 13.77 -6.27
N GLN A 568 17.49 13.97 -5.53
CA GLN A 568 17.47 14.45 -4.14
C GLN A 568 17.28 15.97 -4.00
N THR A 569 17.64 16.75 -5.01
CA THR A 569 17.65 18.21 -4.98
C THR A 569 17.17 18.80 -6.31
N VAL A 570 16.28 19.79 -6.23
CA VAL A 570 15.78 20.50 -7.41
C VAL A 570 16.95 21.29 -8.04
N GLY A 571 17.40 20.86 -9.22
CA GLY A 571 18.39 21.57 -10.04
C GLY A 571 19.87 21.21 -9.82
N THR A 572 20.25 20.45 -8.79
CA THR A 572 21.65 20.06 -8.56
C THR A 572 21.98 18.59 -8.86
N ASP A 573 20.97 17.71 -8.92
CA ASP A 573 21.14 16.29 -9.28
C ASP A 573 20.86 15.99 -10.77
N GLU A 574 20.76 17.04 -11.58
CA GLU A 574 20.51 16.94 -13.02
C GLU A 574 21.81 16.67 -13.78
N GLY A 575 22.04 15.39 -14.11
CA GLY A 575 23.06 15.01 -15.10
C GLY A 575 24.31 14.31 -14.60
N ILE A 576 24.37 13.97 -13.31
CA ILE A 576 25.35 13.03 -12.78
C ILE A 576 24.60 11.73 -12.49
N PRO A 577 25.07 10.55 -12.95
CA PRO A 577 24.53 9.29 -12.49
C PRO A 577 24.60 9.21 -10.96
N SER A 578 23.45 9.35 -10.32
CA SER A 578 23.28 9.17 -8.89
C SER A 578 22.89 7.71 -8.62
N GLY A 579 22.98 7.28 -7.37
CA GLY A 579 22.54 5.94 -6.97
C GLY A 579 21.04 5.74 -7.19
N SER A 580 20.45 4.79 -6.49
CA SER A 580 19.00 4.67 -6.41
C SER A 580 18.49 5.54 -5.25
N GLN A 581 17.17 5.57 -5.07
CA GLN A 581 16.50 6.30 -4.01
C GLN A 581 15.15 5.65 -3.70
N GLY A 582 14.80 5.57 -2.42
CA GLY A 582 13.44 5.24 -1.98
C GLY A 582 12.99 3.86 -2.47
N PHE A 583 13.91 2.90 -2.41
CA PHE A 583 13.72 1.50 -2.82
C PHE A 583 13.47 1.27 -4.32
N CYS A 584 13.45 2.31 -5.14
CA CYS A 584 13.01 2.26 -6.52
C CYS A 584 14.17 1.89 -7.46
N LEU A 585 13.99 0.96 -8.40
CA LEU A 585 15.10 0.58 -9.33
C LEU A 585 14.93 1.09 -10.75
N LEU A 586 13.69 1.24 -11.20
CA LEU A 586 13.32 1.83 -12.48
C LEU A 586 12.01 2.56 -12.27
N ASN A 587 11.86 3.74 -12.87
CA ASN A 587 10.59 4.47 -12.83
C ASN A 587 9.52 3.80 -13.71
N ASN A 588 8.77 2.86 -13.11
CA ASN A 588 7.80 2.02 -13.79
C ASN A 588 6.69 2.84 -14.47
N VAL A 589 6.12 3.81 -13.74
CA VAL A 589 5.04 4.68 -14.23
C VAL A 589 5.53 5.57 -15.38
N ALA A 590 6.69 6.21 -15.24
CA ALA A 590 7.24 7.04 -16.30
C ALA A 590 7.60 6.24 -17.55
N ILE A 591 8.13 5.01 -17.41
CA ILE A 591 8.39 4.11 -18.56
C ILE A 591 7.08 3.78 -19.28
N GLY A 592 6.02 3.45 -18.53
CA GLY A 592 4.69 3.21 -19.09
C GLY A 592 4.09 4.43 -19.80
N ALA A 593 4.20 5.61 -19.19
CA ALA A 593 3.73 6.87 -19.74
C ALA A 593 4.49 7.25 -21.03
N ALA A 594 5.82 7.18 -21.02
CA ALA A 594 6.65 7.46 -22.19
C ALA A 594 6.37 6.48 -23.34
N TYR A 595 6.20 5.19 -23.03
CA TYR A 595 5.78 4.18 -24.00
C TYR A 595 4.40 4.49 -24.59
N CYS A 596 3.43 4.85 -23.74
CA CYS A 596 2.09 5.24 -24.17
C CYS A 596 2.13 6.44 -25.11
N ARG A 597 2.85 7.50 -24.72
CA ARG A 597 3.00 8.72 -25.50
C ARG A 597 3.57 8.40 -26.87
N TYR A 598 4.62 7.59 -26.92
CA TYR A 598 5.28 7.24 -28.17
C TYR A 598 4.38 6.38 -29.07
N THR A 599 3.82 5.30 -28.52
CA THR A 599 3.17 4.23 -29.29
C THR A 599 1.74 4.58 -29.70
N TYR A 600 0.97 5.22 -28.82
CA TYR A 600 -0.48 5.36 -28.97
C TYR A 600 -0.95 6.75 -29.38
N SER A 601 -0.05 7.72 -29.55
CA SER A 601 -0.42 9.06 -30.01
C SER A 601 -1.06 9.08 -31.40
N ASN A 602 -0.73 8.15 -32.30
CA ASN A 602 -1.37 8.04 -33.61
C ASN A 602 -2.84 7.58 -33.50
N LEU A 603 -3.23 6.98 -32.37
CA LEU A 603 -4.62 6.63 -32.05
C LEU A 603 -5.34 7.73 -31.25
N GLY A 604 -4.77 8.94 -31.20
CA GLY A 604 -5.34 10.07 -30.46
C GLY A 604 -5.10 10.05 -28.95
N ILE A 605 -4.22 9.17 -28.45
CA ILE A 605 -3.81 9.13 -27.04
C ILE A 605 -2.48 9.89 -26.90
N SER A 606 -2.55 11.23 -26.86
CA SER A 606 -1.37 12.08 -26.76
C SER A 606 -1.23 12.73 -25.39
N LYS A 607 -2.33 13.13 -24.75
CA LYS A 607 -2.33 13.78 -23.43
C LYS A 607 -2.31 12.76 -22.31
N ILE A 608 -1.23 12.75 -21.53
CA ILE A 608 -1.01 11.80 -20.44
C ILE A 608 -1.00 12.54 -19.12
N ALA A 609 -1.85 12.12 -18.18
CA ALA A 609 -1.76 12.55 -16.80
C ALA A 609 -1.11 11.45 -15.95
N ILE A 610 -0.21 11.83 -15.05
CA ILE A 610 0.39 10.97 -14.03
C ILE A 610 0.03 11.59 -12.68
N ILE A 611 -0.75 10.88 -11.87
CA ILE A 611 -1.18 11.32 -10.54
C ILE A 611 -0.50 10.44 -9.50
N ASP A 612 0.25 11.04 -8.60
CA ASP A 612 0.98 10.36 -7.53
C ASP A 612 0.36 10.71 -6.18
N PHE A 613 -0.15 9.69 -5.48
CA PHE A 613 -0.69 9.82 -4.13
C PHE A 613 0.13 9.04 -3.09
N ASP A 614 1.28 8.49 -3.47
CA ASP A 614 2.25 7.99 -2.50
C ASP A 614 2.59 9.11 -1.51
N VAL A 615 2.75 8.78 -0.23
CA VAL A 615 2.98 9.82 0.78
C VAL A 615 4.31 10.52 0.59
N HIS A 616 5.25 9.91 -0.12
CA HIS A 616 6.51 10.52 -0.46
C HIS A 616 6.40 11.22 -1.81
N HIS A 617 7.09 12.36 -1.94
CA HIS A 617 7.14 13.07 -3.20
C HIS A 617 7.70 12.17 -4.32
N GLY A 618 6.96 12.04 -5.43
CA GLY A 618 7.39 11.42 -6.69
C GLY A 618 8.47 12.22 -7.43
N ASN A 619 9.50 12.64 -6.72
CA ASN A 619 10.60 13.50 -7.16
C ASN A 619 11.31 13.00 -8.43
N GLY A 620 11.47 11.68 -8.58
CA GLY A 620 12.05 11.09 -9.77
C GLY A 620 11.14 11.25 -10.99
N THR A 621 9.85 10.94 -10.83
CA THR A 621 8.84 11.15 -11.87
C THR A 621 8.75 12.61 -12.27
N GLU A 622 8.75 13.53 -11.30
CA GLU A 622 8.77 14.97 -11.57
C GLU A 622 10.00 15.38 -12.38
N GLN A 623 11.20 14.91 -11.99
CA GLN A 623 12.44 15.19 -12.73
C GLN A 623 12.34 14.69 -14.17
N ILE A 624 11.82 13.49 -14.39
CA ILE A 624 11.63 12.93 -15.75
C ILE A 624 10.64 13.78 -16.56
N VAL A 625 9.56 14.27 -15.94
CA VAL A 625 8.57 15.11 -16.63
C VAL A 625 9.15 16.48 -16.98
N ARG A 626 9.88 17.12 -16.06
CA ARG A 626 10.64 18.36 -16.34
C ARG A 626 11.59 18.18 -17.52
N ASN A 627 12.23 17.02 -17.59
CA ASN A 627 13.18 16.65 -18.63
C ASN A 627 12.56 16.43 -20.03
N ALA A 628 11.24 16.31 -20.12
CA ALA A 628 10.49 16.29 -21.37
C ALA A 628 10.27 17.70 -21.96
N SER A 629 10.87 18.73 -21.36
CA SER A 629 11.00 20.10 -21.92
C SER A 629 12.47 20.43 -22.20
N PRO A 630 12.80 21.22 -23.24
CA PRO A 630 14.16 21.67 -23.48
C PRO A 630 14.64 22.52 -22.31
N GLY A 631 15.79 22.15 -21.73
CA GLY A 631 16.44 22.90 -20.65
C GLY A 631 17.92 23.09 -20.91
N ASN A 632 18.57 23.91 -20.09
CA ASN A 632 20.03 24.02 -20.04
C ASN A 632 20.47 23.57 -18.65
N ARG A 633 21.52 22.76 -18.59
CA ARG A 633 22.13 22.33 -17.32
C ARG A 633 23.60 22.71 -17.27
N LYS A 634 24.08 23.00 -16.07
CA LYS A 634 25.50 23.23 -15.80
C LYS A 634 26.17 21.93 -15.41
N ILE A 635 27.05 21.41 -16.26
CA ILE A 635 27.89 20.26 -15.89
C ILE A 635 29.22 20.79 -15.36
N LYS A 636 29.55 20.42 -14.13
CA LYS A 636 30.88 20.60 -13.55
C LYS A 636 31.73 19.38 -13.90
N THR A 637 32.78 19.59 -14.68
CA THR A 637 33.76 18.54 -15.00
C THR A 637 35.05 18.83 -14.24
N LEU A 638 35.43 17.92 -13.35
CA LEU A 638 36.73 17.93 -12.70
C LEU A 638 37.77 17.43 -13.71
N PHE A 639 38.57 18.36 -14.22
CA PHE A 639 39.65 18.07 -15.13
C PHE A 639 40.97 18.11 -14.36
N ASN A 640 41.70 16.99 -14.35
CA ASN A 640 42.98 16.88 -13.67
C ASN A 640 44.09 16.74 -14.72
N PRO A 641 44.58 17.86 -15.29
CA PRO A 641 45.57 17.81 -16.37
C PRO A 641 46.92 17.25 -15.91
N VAL A 642 47.23 17.36 -14.61
CA VAL A 642 48.49 16.93 -14.01
C VAL A 642 48.27 16.63 -12.53
N PRO A 643 48.86 15.55 -11.96
CA PRO A 643 48.65 15.17 -10.57
C PRO A 643 48.83 16.35 -9.60
N GLY A 644 47.80 16.62 -8.79
CA GLY A 644 47.78 17.71 -7.82
C GLY A 644 47.13 19.01 -8.28
N ILE A 645 46.70 19.12 -9.55
CA ILE A 645 45.95 20.28 -10.06
C ILE A 645 44.54 19.85 -10.45
N ASN A 646 43.53 20.31 -9.71
CA ASN A 646 42.13 20.17 -10.07
C ASN A 646 41.65 21.47 -10.74
N LEU A 647 41.19 21.38 -11.98
CA LEU A 647 40.49 22.46 -12.68
C LEU A 647 39.00 22.12 -12.72
N ASP A 648 38.19 23.00 -12.14
CA ASP A 648 36.73 22.92 -12.24
C ASP A 648 36.30 23.64 -13.53
N LEU A 649 35.84 22.86 -14.51
CA LEU A 649 35.24 23.39 -15.73
C LEU A 649 33.72 23.32 -15.60
N GLU A 650 33.06 24.47 -15.72
CA GLU A 650 31.59 24.56 -15.83
C GLU A 650 31.20 24.76 -17.30
N GLN A 651 30.34 23.88 -17.81
CA GLN A 651 29.79 24.00 -19.15
C GLN A 651 28.25 23.96 -19.11
N ASP A 652 27.61 24.92 -19.78
CA ASP A 652 26.19 24.86 -20.07
C ASP A 652 25.94 23.89 -21.22
N ILE A 653 25.14 22.85 -20.98
CA ILE A 653 24.76 21.86 -21.97
C ILE A 653 23.23 21.90 -22.08
N SER A 654 22.73 22.15 -23.29
CA SER A 654 21.32 21.97 -23.58
C SER A 654 20.96 20.50 -23.45
N TYR A 655 19.91 20.24 -22.70
CA TYR A 655 19.44 18.91 -22.41
C TYR A 655 17.97 18.80 -22.79
N TYR A 656 17.61 17.67 -23.40
CA TYR A 656 16.25 17.40 -23.78
C TYR A 656 16.03 15.90 -23.94
N LYS A 657 15.03 15.32 -23.24
CA LYS A 657 14.69 13.90 -23.35
C LYS A 657 13.25 13.72 -23.80
N ILE A 658 13.10 13.78 -25.12
CA ILE A 658 11.83 13.66 -25.84
C ILE A 658 11.28 12.24 -25.71
N TRP A 659 9.99 12.10 -25.40
CA TRP A 659 9.26 10.84 -25.49
C TRP A 659 8.74 10.59 -26.90
N ARG A 660 8.20 11.62 -27.55
CA ARG A 660 7.77 11.58 -28.96
C ARG A 660 8.16 12.80 -29.79
N ASP A 661 7.80 14.00 -29.37
CA ASP A 661 7.94 15.23 -30.17
C ASP A 661 7.99 16.50 -29.29
N GLU A 662 8.17 17.69 -29.89
CA GLU A 662 8.28 18.96 -29.13
C GLU A 662 7.05 19.30 -28.26
N LEU A 663 5.90 18.64 -28.49
CA LEU A 663 4.67 18.87 -27.76
C LEU A 663 4.58 18.03 -26.48
N ASP A 664 5.61 17.26 -26.12
CA ASP A 664 5.61 16.46 -24.89
C ASP A 664 5.34 17.31 -23.64
N ALA A 665 6.00 18.47 -23.52
CA ALA A 665 5.80 19.40 -22.40
C ALA A 665 4.33 19.82 -22.20
N GLU A 666 3.57 19.98 -23.28
CA GLU A 666 2.17 20.43 -23.27
C GLU A 666 1.20 19.26 -23.10
N ASN A 667 1.63 18.05 -23.46
CA ASN A 667 0.83 16.84 -23.44
C ASN A 667 1.11 15.95 -22.21
N ILE A 668 1.91 16.42 -21.26
CA ILE A 668 2.16 15.72 -20.00
C ILE A 668 1.65 16.59 -18.85
N PHE A 669 0.89 15.94 -17.97
CA PHE A 669 0.47 16.46 -16.68
C PHE A 669 1.00 15.54 -15.59
N PHE A 670 1.67 16.11 -14.60
CA PHE A 670 2.10 15.40 -13.40
C PHE A 670 1.56 16.12 -12.18
N SER A 671 1.07 15.36 -11.21
CA SER A 671 0.80 15.90 -9.89
C SER A 671 1.19 14.90 -8.83
N SER A 672 1.76 15.39 -7.72
CA SER A 672 2.06 14.59 -6.54
C SER A 672 1.42 15.21 -5.31
N VAL A 673 0.75 14.39 -4.52
CA VAL A 673 0.14 14.74 -3.23
C VAL A 673 0.88 13.96 -2.14
N HIS A 674 1.69 14.64 -1.34
CA HIS A 674 2.68 13.99 -0.49
C HIS A 674 2.91 14.76 0.81
N ALA A 675 3.41 14.09 1.83
CA ALA A 675 3.87 14.70 3.06
C ALA A 675 5.07 15.63 2.81
N TYR A 676 5.02 16.84 3.37
CA TYR A 676 6.06 17.84 3.20
C TYR A 676 6.18 18.75 4.43
N ASP A 677 7.35 18.74 5.05
CA ASP A 677 7.81 19.72 6.05
C ASP A 677 9.25 20.22 5.75
N GLY A 678 9.74 19.94 4.53
CA GLY A 678 11.13 20.16 4.11
C GLY A 678 12.13 19.12 4.63
N THR A 679 11.75 18.23 5.53
CA THR A 679 12.59 17.17 6.12
C THR A 679 12.04 15.76 5.92
N PHE A 680 10.72 15.62 5.78
CA PHE A 680 10.05 14.38 5.45
C PHE A 680 10.58 13.89 4.11
N TYR A 681 10.99 12.62 4.07
CA TYR A 681 11.67 12.06 2.92
C TYR A 681 10.83 12.23 1.64
N PRO A 682 11.40 12.68 0.51
CA PRO A 682 12.82 12.94 0.26
C PRO A 682 13.28 14.38 0.56
N GLY A 683 12.45 15.21 1.22
CA GLY A 683 12.74 16.62 1.55
C GLY A 683 12.50 17.58 0.38
N THR A 684 11.73 17.17 -0.63
CA THR A 684 11.42 17.96 -1.83
C THR A 684 9.92 17.96 -2.11
N GLY A 685 9.48 18.79 -3.06
CA GLY A 685 8.08 18.93 -3.43
C GLY A 685 7.31 19.99 -2.62
N PRO A 686 7.84 21.21 -2.40
CA PRO A 686 6.99 22.26 -1.84
C PRO A 686 5.77 22.50 -2.74
N ASP A 687 4.70 23.07 -2.18
CA ASP A 687 3.53 23.50 -2.94
C ASP A 687 3.97 24.30 -4.18
N GLN A 688 3.66 23.78 -5.36
CA GLN A 688 4.16 24.34 -6.62
C GLN A 688 3.20 24.07 -7.78
N CYS A 689 3.09 25.04 -8.68
CA CYS A 689 2.37 24.90 -9.94
C CYS A 689 3.25 25.39 -11.10
N ILE A 690 3.65 24.48 -11.98
CA ILE A 690 4.42 24.77 -13.20
C ILE A 690 3.50 24.52 -14.40
N SER A 691 3.46 25.44 -15.36
CA SER A 691 2.58 25.35 -16.53
C SER A 691 3.21 24.66 -17.74
N LYS A 692 4.54 24.55 -17.80
CA LYS A 692 5.27 23.90 -18.89
C LYS A 692 6.56 23.23 -18.37
N PRO A 693 6.58 21.90 -18.18
CA PRO A 693 5.43 20.98 -18.29
C PRO A 693 4.40 21.23 -17.18
N ASN A 694 3.19 20.69 -17.33
CA ASN A 694 2.13 20.86 -16.32
C ASN A 694 2.47 20.03 -15.06
N ILE A 695 2.97 20.66 -14.00
CA ILE A 695 3.33 20.01 -12.73
C ILE A 695 2.57 20.69 -11.59
N ILE A 696 1.96 19.89 -10.72
CA ILE A 696 1.31 20.36 -9.50
C ILE A 696 1.77 19.53 -8.29
N ASN A 697 2.53 20.15 -7.41
CA ASN A 697 2.90 19.58 -6.12
C ASN A 697 1.98 20.10 -5.03
N ILE A 698 1.46 19.18 -4.22
CA ILE A 698 0.58 19.44 -3.08
C ILE A 698 1.25 18.84 -1.84
N GLY A 699 1.91 19.69 -1.07
CA GLY A 699 2.53 19.35 0.20
C GLY A 699 1.50 19.25 1.31
N LEU A 700 1.44 18.12 1.98
CA LEU A 700 0.59 17.85 3.15
C LEU A 700 1.41 18.08 4.41
N SER A 701 0.86 18.85 5.36
CA SER A 701 1.49 19.08 6.66
C SER A 701 1.34 17.86 7.57
N GLU A 702 2.16 17.79 8.63
CA GLU A 702 2.08 16.72 9.62
C GLU A 702 0.68 16.66 10.24
N LYS A 703 0.16 15.44 10.43
CA LYS A 703 -1.19 15.14 10.94
C LYS A 703 -2.33 15.60 10.04
N THR A 704 -2.08 15.75 8.73
CA THR A 704 -3.13 15.95 7.74
C THR A 704 -4.23 14.89 7.90
N THR A 705 -5.47 15.34 8.14
CA THR A 705 -6.66 14.49 8.28
C THR A 705 -7.29 14.19 6.92
N SER A 706 -8.21 13.23 6.88
CA SER A 706 -9.01 12.91 5.68
C SER A 706 -9.72 14.14 5.09
N LYS A 707 -10.30 15.02 5.93
CA LYS A 707 -10.94 16.28 5.48
C LYS A 707 -9.94 17.19 4.75
N ILE A 708 -8.77 17.43 5.36
CA ILE A 708 -7.73 18.29 4.78
C ILE A 708 -7.18 17.68 3.48
N PHE A 709 -6.92 16.36 3.47
CA PHE A 709 -6.44 15.63 2.30
C PHE A 709 -7.39 15.80 1.10
N ARG A 710 -8.68 15.51 1.30
CA ARG A 710 -9.71 15.65 0.25
C ARG A 710 -9.87 17.10 -0.21
N ASN A 711 -9.84 18.05 0.71
CA ASN A 711 -9.97 19.48 0.40
C ASN A 711 -8.82 20.01 -0.46
N LYS A 712 -7.57 19.66 -0.13
CA LYS A 712 -6.42 20.06 -0.97
C LYS A 712 -6.52 19.47 -2.38
N ILE A 713 -6.97 18.21 -2.51
CA ILE A 713 -7.18 17.57 -3.81
C ILE A 713 -8.31 18.23 -4.61
N LYS A 714 -9.47 18.47 -3.98
CA LYS A 714 -10.62 19.17 -4.59
C LYS A 714 -10.21 20.55 -5.11
N ARG A 715 -9.38 21.27 -4.34
CA ARG A 715 -8.96 22.64 -4.66
C ARG A 715 -7.88 22.72 -5.75
N PHE A 716 -6.86 21.87 -5.67
CA PHE A 716 -5.64 22.07 -6.46
C PHE A 716 -5.46 21.06 -7.59
N LEU A 717 -5.89 19.81 -7.40
CA LEU A 717 -5.67 18.73 -8.36
C LEU A 717 -6.84 18.58 -9.34
N LEU A 718 -8.05 18.29 -8.84
CA LEU A 718 -9.18 17.89 -9.69
C LEU A 718 -9.56 18.92 -10.77
N PRO A 719 -9.62 20.24 -10.49
CA PRO A 719 -9.96 21.24 -11.50
C PRO A 719 -8.92 21.32 -12.62
N LYS A 720 -7.63 21.21 -12.27
CA LYS A 720 -6.52 21.30 -13.23
C LYS A 720 -6.42 20.05 -14.10
N LEU A 721 -6.64 18.87 -13.51
CA LEU A 721 -6.70 17.62 -14.25
C LEU A 721 -7.89 17.62 -15.23
N LEU A 722 -9.05 18.08 -14.80
CA LEU A 722 -10.23 18.23 -15.65
C LEU A 722 -9.97 19.23 -16.80
N GLN A 723 -9.32 20.36 -16.51
CA GLN A 723 -8.94 21.35 -17.51
C GLN A 723 -7.95 20.78 -18.55
N PHE A 724 -7.00 19.95 -18.12
CA PHE A 724 -6.01 19.33 -19.00
C PHE A 724 -6.65 18.39 -20.05
N ARG A 725 -7.78 17.75 -19.69
CA ARG A 725 -8.52 16.75 -20.49
C ARG A 725 -7.62 15.60 -20.95
N PRO A 726 -7.14 14.75 -20.02
CA PRO A 726 -6.24 13.65 -20.36
C PRO A 726 -6.89 12.64 -21.31
N ASN A 727 -6.08 12.01 -22.16
CA ASN A 727 -6.50 10.86 -22.97
C ASN A 727 -6.26 9.52 -22.26
N ILE A 728 -5.50 9.52 -21.17
CA ILE A 728 -5.26 8.40 -20.26
C ILE A 728 -4.71 8.96 -18.94
N ILE A 729 -5.05 8.33 -17.82
CA ILE A 729 -4.52 8.66 -16.49
C ILE A 729 -3.67 7.49 -15.99
N PHE A 730 -2.45 7.79 -15.58
CA PHE A 730 -1.60 6.91 -14.79
C PHE A 730 -1.71 7.28 -13.33
N ILE A 731 -1.68 6.29 -12.45
CA ILE A 731 -1.68 6.49 -11.00
C ILE A 731 -0.43 5.82 -10.43
N SER A 732 0.45 6.62 -9.81
CA SER A 732 1.48 6.13 -8.90
C SER A 732 0.79 5.90 -7.55
N ALA A 733 0.44 4.65 -7.28
CA ALA A 733 -0.44 4.25 -6.19
C ALA A 733 0.37 3.72 -4.99
N GLY A 734 0.80 4.64 -4.12
CA GLY A 734 1.43 4.34 -2.83
C GLY A 734 0.44 4.40 -1.68
N PHE A 735 0.49 3.41 -0.78
CA PHE A 735 -0.46 3.28 0.33
C PHE A 735 0.19 3.51 1.70
N ASP A 736 1.34 4.17 1.73
CA ASP A 736 2.12 4.50 2.91
C ASP A 736 1.69 5.80 3.61
N GLY A 737 0.76 6.55 3.03
CA GLY A 737 0.04 7.64 3.70
C GLY A 737 -1.03 7.15 4.69
N HIS A 738 -1.19 5.84 4.80
CA HIS A 738 -2.14 5.25 5.74
C HIS A 738 -1.73 5.56 7.19
N VAL A 739 -2.70 5.90 8.04
CA VAL A 739 -2.49 6.36 9.43
C VAL A 739 -1.62 5.43 10.30
N ILE A 740 -1.58 4.14 9.96
CA ILE A 740 -0.82 3.09 10.68
C ILE A 740 0.25 2.42 9.81
N ASP A 741 0.71 3.07 8.73
CA ASP A 741 1.88 2.61 7.99
C ASP A 741 3.18 2.82 8.77
N ILE A 742 4.14 1.91 8.58
CA ILE A 742 5.41 1.89 9.33
C ILE A 742 6.48 2.85 8.77
N VAL A 743 6.41 3.20 7.49
CA VAL A 743 7.34 4.13 6.84
C VAL A 743 6.76 5.54 6.88
N GLY A 744 5.48 5.71 6.53
CA GLY A 744 4.79 7.00 6.65
C GLY A 744 4.62 7.47 8.10
N LYS A 745 4.66 6.55 9.07
CA LYS A 745 4.66 6.83 10.53
C LYS A 745 3.48 7.70 11.00
N GLY A 746 2.34 7.62 10.30
CA GLY A 746 1.16 8.43 10.60
C GLY A 746 1.34 9.92 10.35
N PHE A 747 2.31 10.33 9.50
CA PHE A 747 2.49 11.72 9.11
C PHE A 747 1.22 12.27 8.46
N THR A 748 0.59 11.49 7.59
CA THR A 748 -0.78 11.70 7.15
C THR A 748 -1.67 10.63 7.77
N SER A 749 -2.93 10.98 8.00
CA SER A 749 -3.91 10.09 8.62
C SER A 749 -4.91 9.55 7.58
N CYS A 750 -4.42 9.19 6.40
CA CYS A 750 -5.30 8.67 5.35
C CYS A 750 -5.84 7.29 5.77
N THR A 751 -7.08 7.01 5.37
CA THR A 751 -7.75 5.72 5.56
C THR A 751 -8.00 5.05 4.21
N GLU A 752 -8.47 3.80 4.21
CA GLU A 752 -8.91 3.11 3.00
C GLU A 752 -10.01 3.88 2.24
N GLY A 753 -10.86 4.60 2.98
CA GLY A 753 -11.91 5.46 2.42
C GLY A 753 -11.36 6.63 1.59
N ASP A 754 -10.21 7.19 1.97
CA ASP A 754 -9.57 8.29 1.22
C ASP A 754 -9.00 7.82 -0.11
N TYR A 755 -8.36 6.65 -0.11
CA TYR A 755 -7.87 6.01 -1.34
C TYR A 755 -9.04 5.64 -2.27
N ALA A 756 -10.13 5.08 -1.72
CA ALA A 756 -11.33 4.79 -2.50
C ALA A 756 -11.94 6.07 -3.11
N TRP A 757 -12.07 7.14 -2.31
CA TRP A 757 -12.61 8.43 -2.75
C TRP A 757 -11.76 9.06 -3.86
N LEU A 758 -10.45 9.17 -3.68
CA LEU A 758 -9.56 9.75 -4.71
C LEU A 758 -9.64 8.95 -6.01
N THR A 759 -9.64 7.63 -5.91
CA THR A 759 -9.77 6.75 -7.08
C THR A 759 -11.06 7.00 -7.82
N GLN A 760 -12.18 7.17 -7.10
CA GLN A 760 -13.48 7.46 -7.70
C GLN A 760 -13.49 8.83 -8.42
N GLN A 761 -12.88 9.86 -7.84
CA GLN A 761 -12.73 11.17 -8.49
C GLN A 761 -11.89 11.09 -9.77
N LEU A 762 -10.82 10.29 -9.77
CA LEU A 762 -10.00 10.07 -10.96
C LEU A 762 -10.76 9.28 -12.04
N ILE A 763 -11.56 8.27 -11.65
CA ILE A 763 -12.43 7.53 -12.58
C ILE A 763 -13.48 8.45 -13.19
N SER A 764 -14.10 9.34 -12.43
CA SER A 764 -15.13 10.24 -12.96
C SER A 764 -14.56 11.17 -14.04
N ILE A 765 -13.38 11.76 -13.79
CA ILE A 765 -12.65 12.55 -14.79
C ILE A 765 -12.24 11.68 -15.99
N ALA A 766 -11.76 10.46 -15.76
CA ALA A 766 -11.39 9.53 -16.83
C ALA A 766 -12.59 9.12 -17.69
N ASN A 767 -13.76 8.87 -17.10
CA ASN A 767 -14.99 8.56 -17.82
C ASN A 767 -15.36 9.69 -18.79
N LEU A 768 -15.25 10.94 -18.32
CA LEU A 768 -15.55 12.13 -19.13
C LEU A 768 -14.49 12.42 -20.21
N CYS A 769 -13.20 12.25 -19.90
CA CYS A 769 -12.12 12.70 -20.78
C CYS A 769 -11.57 11.60 -21.71
N CYS A 770 -11.58 10.36 -21.24
CA CYS A 770 -10.87 9.26 -21.89
C CYS A 770 -11.58 7.90 -21.78
N ASN A 771 -12.91 7.89 -21.64
CA ASN A 771 -13.71 6.65 -21.56
C ASN A 771 -13.24 5.69 -20.45
N GLY A 772 -12.74 6.24 -19.34
CA GLY A 772 -12.29 5.50 -18.17
C GLY A 772 -10.88 4.91 -18.25
N ARG A 773 -10.09 5.27 -19.26
CA ARG A 773 -8.70 4.76 -19.44
C ARG A 773 -7.79 5.13 -18.27
N ILE A 774 -7.54 4.16 -17.40
CA ILE A 774 -6.65 4.28 -16.23
C ILE A 774 -5.65 3.12 -16.19
N VAL A 775 -4.37 3.42 -15.93
CA VAL A 775 -3.34 2.45 -15.56
C VAL A 775 -2.81 2.84 -14.18
N SER A 776 -3.19 2.09 -13.15
CA SER A 776 -2.70 2.28 -11.78
C SER A 776 -1.54 1.32 -11.50
N VAL A 777 -0.52 1.80 -10.78
CA VAL A 777 0.74 1.09 -10.55
C VAL A 777 1.12 1.17 -9.09
N LEU A 778 1.32 0.02 -8.44
CA LEU A 778 1.71 -0.04 -7.04
C LEU A 778 3.09 0.59 -6.80
N GLU A 779 3.17 1.53 -5.87
CA GLU A 779 4.40 2.18 -5.38
C GLU A 779 4.71 1.74 -3.94
N GLY A 780 4.56 2.62 -2.94
CA GLY A 780 4.79 2.37 -1.51
C GLY A 780 3.66 1.64 -0.76
N GLY A 781 3.75 1.66 0.57
CA GLY A 781 2.87 0.95 1.50
C GLY A 781 3.50 -0.34 2.04
N TYR A 782 3.73 -0.41 3.35
CA TYR A 782 4.72 -1.32 3.94
C TYR A 782 4.22 -2.08 5.17
N ASN A 783 3.10 -1.66 5.76
CA ASN A 783 2.49 -2.44 6.83
C ASN A 783 1.71 -3.66 6.28
N THR A 784 2.36 -4.82 6.37
CA THR A 784 1.85 -6.14 5.93
C THR A 784 1.45 -7.05 7.09
N LYS A 785 1.47 -6.53 8.34
CA LYS A 785 1.12 -7.32 9.52
C LYS A 785 -0.37 -7.65 9.50
N ALA A 786 -0.70 -8.89 9.90
CA ALA A 786 -2.04 -9.47 9.86
C ALA A 786 -2.60 -9.75 8.45
N LEU A 787 -1.71 -10.02 7.48
CA LEU A 787 -2.07 -10.57 6.16
C LEU A 787 -3.11 -9.70 5.42
N SER A 788 -4.28 -10.25 5.07
CA SER A 788 -5.36 -9.54 4.38
C SER A 788 -5.99 -8.41 5.21
N LEU A 789 -5.78 -8.39 6.52
CA LEU A 789 -6.24 -7.31 7.39
C LEU A 789 -5.21 -6.19 7.53
N SER A 790 -4.06 -6.30 6.87
CA SER A 790 -3.03 -5.28 6.93
C SER A 790 -3.48 -3.98 6.24
N PRO A 791 -2.97 -2.81 6.67
CA PRO A 791 -3.26 -1.53 6.02
C PRO A 791 -3.01 -1.53 4.52
N LEU A 792 -1.88 -2.09 4.08
CA LEU A 792 -1.57 -2.22 2.65
C LEU A 792 -2.64 -3.05 1.93
N ALA A 793 -3.00 -4.22 2.47
CA ALA A 793 -3.97 -5.10 1.84
C ALA A 793 -5.35 -4.42 1.72
N LYS A 794 -5.85 -3.86 2.83
CA LYS A 794 -7.15 -3.17 2.86
C LYS A 794 -7.19 -1.94 1.95
N SER A 795 -6.12 -1.14 1.93
CA SER A 795 -6.03 0.07 1.08
C SER A 795 -5.99 -0.28 -0.41
N VAL A 796 -5.20 -1.29 -0.80
CA VAL A 796 -5.17 -1.79 -2.17
C VAL A 796 -6.52 -2.39 -2.56
N ALA A 797 -7.16 -3.15 -1.67
CA ALA A 797 -8.49 -3.70 -1.93
C ALA A 797 -9.52 -2.58 -2.14
N ALA A 798 -9.50 -1.52 -1.32
CA ALA A 798 -10.39 -0.37 -1.50
C ALA A 798 -10.15 0.33 -2.85
N HIS A 799 -8.90 0.55 -3.25
CA HIS A 799 -8.54 1.13 -4.54
C HIS A 799 -9.01 0.26 -5.73
N VAL A 800 -8.71 -1.04 -5.69
CA VAL A 800 -9.06 -1.98 -6.78
C VAL A 800 -10.57 -2.22 -6.86
N ARG A 801 -11.25 -2.31 -5.71
CA ARG A 801 -12.72 -2.35 -5.63
C ARG A 801 -13.29 -1.15 -6.37
N THR A 802 -12.84 0.06 -6.07
CA THR A 802 -13.33 1.27 -6.76
C THR A 802 -13.09 1.22 -8.28
N LEU A 803 -11.92 0.76 -8.73
CA LEU A 803 -11.62 0.56 -10.17
C LEU A 803 -12.59 -0.41 -10.85
N GLN A 804 -12.90 -1.53 -10.19
CA GLN A 804 -13.76 -2.60 -10.72
C GLN A 804 -15.22 -2.18 -10.82
N TRP A 805 -15.67 -1.39 -9.85
CA TRP A 805 -17.08 -1.34 -9.51
C TRP A 805 -17.73 0.03 -9.75
N THR A 806 -16.94 1.09 -9.89
CA THR A 806 -17.46 2.43 -10.20
C THR A 806 -18.12 2.44 -11.56
N SER A 807 -19.32 3.05 -11.64
CA SER A 807 -20.10 3.09 -12.89
C SER A 807 -19.32 3.80 -14.01
N PRO A 808 -19.40 3.29 -15.25
CA PRO A 808 -18.85 3.95 -16.42
C PRO A 808 -19.54 5.29 -16.75
N ASN A 809 -20.72 5.52 -16.16
CA ASN A 809 -21.50 6.75 -16.32
C ASN A 809 -21.24 7.78 -15.21
N LEU A 810 -20.46 7.43 -14.17
CA LEU A 810 -20.10 8.37 -13.12
C LEU A 810 -19.34 9.55 -13.73
N MET A 811 -19.87 10.76 -13.57
CA MET A 811 -19.32 12.03 -14.03
C MET A 811 -18.73 12.85 -12.88
N PRO A 812 -17.73 13.71 -13.15
CA PRO A 812 -17.19 14.60 -12.13
C PRO A 812 -18.24 15.67 -11.74
N ASN A 813 -18.19 16.11 -10.48
CA ASN A 813 -19.09 17.14 -9.94
C ASN A 813 -18.31 18.38 -9.46
N PRO A 814 -17.93 19.31 -10.36
CA PRO A 814 -17.13 20.47 -9.98
C PRO A 814 -17.78 21.39 -8.95
N GLN A 815 -19.12 21.43 -8.88
CA GLN A 815 -19.84 22.26 -7.89
C GLN A 815 -19.53 21.82 -6.46
N GLU A 816 -19.46 20.51 -6.22
CA GLU A 816 -19.10 19.97 -4.90
C GLU A 816 -17.65 20.24 -4.50
N TRP A 817 -16.77 20.47 -5.48
CA TRP A 817 -15.40 20.88 -5.20
C TRP A 817 -15.33 22.32 -4.70
N ASP A 818 -16.33 23.15 -5.03
CA ASP A 818 -16.43 24.55 -4.63
C ASP A 818 -17.28 24.76 -3.37
N ASP A 819 -18.38 24.00 -3.19
CA ASP A 819 -19.37 24.20 -2.12
C ASP A 819 -18.83 23.87 -0.70
N GLU A 820 -18.03 22.81 -0.55
CA GLU A 820 -17.41 22.44 0.74
C GLU A 820 -16.31 23.42 1.20
N LEU A 821 -15.84 24.30 0.31
CA LEU A 821 -14.85 25.33 0.65
C LEU A 821 -15.49 26.55 1.35
N LEU A 822 -16.81 26.67 1.34
CA LEU A 822 -17.55 27.82 1.87
C LEU A 822 -18.22 27.57 3.22
N THR A 823 -18.26 26.33 3.70
CA THR A 823 -18.90 25.94 4.96
C THR A 823 -17.85 25.56 6.01
N GLU A 824 -17.60 26.50 6.93
CA GLU A 824 -17.06 26.32 8.29
C GLU A 824 -15.73 25.53 8.45
N ASP A 825 -14.62 26.28 8.49
CA ASP A 825 -13.45 26.15 9.39
C ASP A 825 -12.31 27.09 8.93
N ASN A 826 -12.61 28.38 8.70
CA ASN A 826 -11.56 29.38 8.43
C ASN A 826 -10.83 29.84 9.71
N GLU A 827 -11.23 29.39 10.90
CA GLU A 827 -10.52 29.73 12.15
C GLU A 827 -9.24 28.91 12.37
N ASP A 828 -9.16 27.67 11.85
CA ASP A 828 -7.94 26.86 11.95
C ASP A 828 -6.91 27.16 10.85
N LEU A 829 -7.35 27.71 9.72
CA LEU A 829 -6.46 28.13 8.63
C LEU A 829 -5.85 29.52 8.84
N GLU A 830 -6.53 30.42 9.58
CA GLU A 830 -5.98 31.76 9.89
C GLU A 830 -4.92 31.75 11.01
N ASN A 831 -4.80 30.66 11.77
CA ASN A 831 -3.79 30.54 12.83
C ASN A 831 -2.41 30.03 12.33
N GLU A 832 -2.33 29.46 11.13
CA GLU A 832 -1.05 29.05 10.52
C GLU A 832 -0.34 30.20 9.78
N ASP A 833 -1.04 31.27 9.43
CA ASP A 833 -0.49 32.40 8.66
C ASP A 833 0.21 33.48 9.52
N ASN A 834 0.24 33.35 10.85
CA ASN A 834 0.75 34.39 11.76
C ASN A 834 2.23 34.27 12.19
N ASP A 835 3.01 33.32 11.67
CA ASP A 835 4.45 33.21 12.01
C ASP A 835 5.40 33.38 10.80
N ILE A 836 4.90 33.92 9.67
CA ILE A 836 5.73 34.26 8.49
C ILE A 836 5.91 35.78 8.39
N THR A 837 6.78 36.32 9.24
CA THR A 837 7.44 37.59 8.95
C THR A 837 8.96 37.44 9.01
N ASP A 838 9.52 36.61 8.15
CA ASP A 838 10.78 36.92 7.46
C ASP A 838 10.97 35.98 6.27
N HIS A 839 11.51 36.51 5.16
CA HIS A 839 11.71 35.87 3.84
C HIS A 839 10.54 35.96 2.84
N ARG A 840 10.35 37.17 2.30
CA ARG A 840 9.73 37.35 0.98
C ARG A 840 10.76 37.06 -0.12
N ASP A 841 10.68 35.88 -0.73
CA ASP A 841 11.03 35.63 -2.15
C ASP A 841 10.67 34.17 -2.53
N SER A 842 9.40 33.90 -2.85
CA SER A 842 8.97 32.74 -3.64
C SER A 842 7.52 32.93 -4.11
N GLY A 843 7.25 32.62 -5.39
CA GLY A 843 5.97 32.84 -6.05
C GLY A 843 4.79 32.15 -5.35
N VAL A 844 3.96 32.96 -4.72
CA VAL A 844 2.67 32.58 -4.13
C VAL A 844 1.63 32.46 -5.25
N PHE A 845 0.65 31.56 -5.09
CA PHE A 845 -0.51 31.38 -5.96
C PHE A 845 -1.14 32.73 -6.38
N ASP A 846 -0.74 33.27 -7.53
CA ASP A 846 -1.31 34.51 -8.06
C ASP A 846 -2.70 34.24 -8.66
N GLY A 847 -3.70 34.86 -8.03
CA GLY A 847 -4.90 35.43 -8.66
C GLY A 847 -5.80 34.52 -9.51
N TYR A 848 -6.90 34.04 -8.92
CA TYR A 848 -8.08 33.57 -9.65
C TYR A 848 -8.68 34.70 -10.51
N PRO A 849 -8.89 34.52 -11.82
CA PRO A 849 -9.86 35.33 -12.55
C PRO A 849 -11.27 34.84 -12.22
N ASN A 850 -12.11 35.77 -11.75
CA ASN A 850 -13.54 35.57 -11.51
C ASN A 850 -14.27 34.95 -12.72
N ASN A 851 -15.19 34.03 -12.38
CA ASN A 851 -16.45 33.70 -13.04
C ASN A 851 -16.62 34.12 -14.52
N ASP A 852 -16.45 33.15 -15.42
CA ASP A 852 -17.28 33.05 -16.61
C ASP A 852 -17.97 31.67 -16.63
N LEU A 853 -19.24 31.69 -16.24
CA LEU A 853 -20.18 30.58 -16.30
C LEU A 853 -20.39 30.14 -17.75
N ILE A 854 -20.01 28.91 -18.09
CA ILE A 854 -20.55 28.22 -19.27
C ILE A 854 -21.74 27.40 -18.80
N ALA A 855 -22.94 27.94 -19.03
CA ALA A 855 -24.20 27.23 -18.86
C ALA A 855 -24.27 26.05 -19.85
N PHE A 856 -24.31 24.82 -19.32
CA PHE A 856 -24.67 23.64 -20.11
C PHE A 856 -26.18 23.61 -20.34
N GLY A 857 -26.61 24.16 -21.48
CA GLY A 857 -27.97 24.01 -21.99
C GLY A 857 -28.07 22.82 -22.93
N ASN A 858 -28.91 21.85 -22.58
CA ASN A 858 -29.43 20.83 -23.49
C ASN A 858 -30.11 21.48 -24.70
N SER A 859 -29.75 21.10 -25.94
CA SER A 859 -30.71 21.01 -27.05
C SER A 859 -30.18 20.25 -28.28
N ASN A 860 -30.84 19.13 -28.54
CA ASN A 860 -31.32 18.65 -29.84
C ASN A 860 -30.36 18.43 -31.02
N VAL A 861 -30.17 17.14 -31.28
CA VAL A 861 -29.90 16.51 -32.57
C VAL A 861 -30.89 17.01 -33.64
N ILE A 862 -30.40 17.74 -34.66
CA ILE A 862 -30.97 17.75 -36.01
C ILE A 862 -29.82 17.82 -37.02
N SER A 863 -29.78 16.84 -37.92
CA SER A 863 -28.92 16.76 -39.11
C SER A 863 -29.20 17.89 -40.10
N TYR A 864 -28.16 18.43 -40.77
CA TYR A 864 -28.22 18.72 -42.22
C TYR A 864 -26.80 18.95 -42.79
N ASN A 865 -26.54 18.30 -43.93
CA ASN A 865 -25.42 18.55 -44.84
C ASN A 865 -25.57 19.91 -45.56
N ALA A 866 -24.45 20.58 -45.87
CA ALA A 866 -24.06 21.01 -47.23
C ALA A 866 -22.98 22.13 -47.20
N ASP A 867 -21.85 21.83 -47.82
CA ASP A 867 -21.11 22.60 -48.83
C ASP A 867 -20.96 24.14 -48.75
N ASN A 868 -19.68 24.52 -48.91
CA ASN A 868 -19.13 25.44 -49.94
C ASN A 868 -18.65 26.87 -49.57
N LEU A 869 -17.40 27.09 -50.00
CA LEU A 869 -16.81 28.28 -50.67
C LEU A 869 -16.03 29.35 -49.86
N ASN A 870 -14.70 29.29 -50.08
CA ASN A 870 -13.82 30.34 -50.66
C ASN A 870 -13.84 31.77 -50.10
N ASN A 871 -12.67 32.26 -49.66
CA ASN A 871 -11.72 33.11 -50.41
C ASN A 871 -10.78 33.85 -49.44
N SER A 872 -9.45 33.72 -49.60
CA SER A 872 -8.51 34.77 -50.09
C SER A 872 -8.49 36.06 -49.26
N SER A 873 -7.41 36.71 -48.87
CA SER A 873 -6.01 36.77 -49.30
C SER A 873 -5.42 37.97 -48.55
N ASN A 874 -4.15 37.94 -48.12
CA ASN A 874 -3.18 38.98 -48.48
C ASN A 874 -1.82 38.75 -47.82
N SER A 875 -0.86 38.51 -48.72
CA SER A 875 0.58 38.65 -48.59
C SER A 875 1.02 40.08 -48.26
N ASN A 876 2.16 40.21 -47.57
CA ASN A 876 3.23 41.14 -47.98
C ASN A 876 4.59 40.65 -47.47
N HIS A 877 5.47 40.35 -48.42
CA HIS A 877 6.93 40.24 -48.28
C HIS A 877 7.55 41.65 -48.28
N TYR A 878 8.68 41.84 -47.58
CA TYR A 878 9.90 42.47 -48.12
C TYR A 878 11.13 42.14 -47.25
N VAL A 879 12.30 42.32 -47.87
CA VAL A 879 13.57 41.63 -47.69
C VAL A 879 14.67 42.58 -47.15
N VAL A 880 15.52 42.06 -46.26
CA VAL A 880 16.97 42.29 -46.00
C VAL A 880 17.57 43.70 -46.20
N ASP A 881 18.23 44.25 -45.17
CA ASP A 881 19.59 44.84 -45.28
C ASP A 881 20.33 44.95 -43.93
N THR A 882 21.61 45.26 -44.02
CA THR A 882 22.76 44.96 -43.17
C THR A 882 23.32 46.16 -42.37
N GLY A 883 23.99 45.87 -41.25
CA GLY A 883 25.19 46.58 -40.75
C GLY A 883 25.06 47.95 -40.04
N GLY A 884 25.85 48.14 -38.97
CA GLY A 884 26.26 49.49 -38.52
C GLY A 884 26.37 49.70 -37.01
N GLU A 885 27.61 49.70 -36.51
CA GLU A 885 28.00 50.07 -35.14
C GLU A 885 27.86 51.58 -34.83
N ALA A 886 27.90 51.86 -33.52
CA ALA A 886 28.62 52.95 -32.84
C ALA A 886 27.85 54.17 -32.29
N SER A 887 27.80 54.18 -30.95
CA SER A 887 28.21 55.28 -30.04
C SER A 887 27.37 56.57 -29.92
N TYR A 888 26.94 56.90 -28.69
CA TYR A 888 27.54 57.92 -27.80
C TYR A 888 26.67 58.11 -26.53
N SER A 889 27.28 57.88 -25.34
CA SER A 889 27.42 58.76 -24.14
C SER A 889 26.50 59.99 -23.93
N PRO A 890 26.53 60.70 -22.76
CA PRO A 890 26.93 60.35 -21.38
C PRO A 890 26.02 60.98 -20.27
N SER A 891 26.45 60.83 -19.01
CA SER A 891 26.40 61.83 -17.90
C SER A 891 25.06 62.12 -17.18
N LEU A 892 24.97 62.45 -15.88
CA LEU A 892 25.82 62.42 -14.67
C LEU A 892 24.98 63.07 -13.54
N LYS A 893 25.34 62.77 -12.29
CA LYS A 893 25.14 63.52 -11.02
C LYS A 893 23.84 63.27 -10.23
N ARG A 894 23.77 63.12 -8.89
CA ARG A 894 24.60 63.31 -7.64
C ARG A 894 23.66 64.09 -6.67
N TYR A 895 23.44 63.69 -5.41
CA TYR A 895 23.98 64.36 -4.21
C TYR A 895 23.54 63.74 -2.85
N LYS A 896 24.56 63.44 -2.00
CA LYS A 896 24.75 63.71 -0.54
C LYS A 896 23.87 62.99 0.50
N SER A 897 24.37 62.54 1.67
CA SER A 897 25.52 63.00 2.50
C SER A 897 25.99 62.00 3.59
N GLN A 898 27.32 61.96 3.80
CA GLN A 898 28.14 61.95 5.05
C GLN A 898 27.97 60.85 6.13
N GLU A 899 28.97 59.97 6.30
CA GLU A 899 30.12 60.00 7.28
C GLU A 899 29.76 59.23 8.58
N LYS A 900 30.55 58.29 9.14
CA LYS A 900 32.02 58.32 9.35
C LYS A 900 32.62 56.95 9.78
N SER A 901 33.84 56.69 9.28
CA SER A 901 35.08 56.03 9.82
C SER A 901 35.03 54.60 10.43
N GLU A 902 35.69 53.57 9.86
CA GLU A 902 37.16 53.24 9.70
C GLU A 902 37.72 52.48 10.93
N THR A 903 38.32 51.28 10.83
CA THR A 903 39.69 50.94 10.34
C THR A 903 39.85 49.39 10.38
N ASP A 904 40.26 48.71 9.31
CA ASP A 904 41.64 48.33 8.89
C ASP A 904 42.42 47.40 9.85
N GLU A 905 42.72 46.17 9.42
CA GLU A 905 44.10 45.69 9.11
C GLU A 905 44.15 44.17 8.79
N ASN A 906 44.73 43.87 7.62
CA ASN A 906 45.29 42.59 7.12
C ASN A 906 46.70 42.36 7.74
N PRO A 907 47.51 41.33 7.40
CA PRO A 907 47.36 39.89 7.07
C PRO A 907 48.51 39.08 7.78
N PRO A 908 49.27 38.08 7.21
CA PRO A 908 49.02 37.05 6.18
C PRO A 908 49.53 35.61 6.53
N SER A 909 49.18 34.67 5.65
CA SER A 909 50.03 33.61 5.04
C SER A 909 50.43 32.29 5.74
N ASN A 910 50.26 31.23 4.94
CA ASN A 910 51.17 30.11 4.65
C ASN A 910 51.08 28.78 5.44
N ASN A 911 50.50 27.80 4.72
CA ASN A 911 51.14 26.58 4.18
C ASN A 911 51.68 25.45 5.07
N ASP A 912 51.38 24.25 4.55
CA ASP A 912 52.19 23.03 4.48
C ASP A 912 52.12 21.99 5.62
N SER A 913 51.33 20.95 5.30
CA SER A 913 51.75 19.55 5.10
C SER A 913 52.44 18.75 6.21
N SER A 914 51.90 17.53 6.34
CA SER A 914 52.59 16.25 6.54
C SER A 914 53.00 15.79 7.96
N SER A 915 52.37 14.66 8.32
CA SER A 915 53.00 13.42 8.78
C SER A 915 53.63 13.30 10.19
N ALA A 916 53.37 12.08 10.72
CA ALA A 916 54.18 11.29 11.65
C ALA A 916 54.03 11.54 13.16
N VAL A 917 53.36 10.64 13.89
CA VAL A 917 53.82 9.40 14.57
C VAL A 917 54.37 9.66 15.98
N PHE A 918 53.98 8.76 16.92
CA PHE A 918 54.54 8.46 18.24
C PHE A 918 54.14 9.43 19.37
N SER A 919 53.86 9.02 20.60
CA SER A 919 54.00 7.72 21.28
C SER A 919 53.33 7.80 22.65
N ASN A 920 52.66 6.71 23.03
CA ASN A 920 52.62 5.99 24.31
C ASN A 920 53.03 6.63 25.65
N SER A 921 52.45 5.98 26.67
CA SER A 921 52.79 5.89 28.11
C SER A 921 51.92 6.78 29.01
N GLN A 922 51.38 6.35 30.15
CA GLN A 922 51.67 5.21 31.04
C GLN A 922 50.45 5.05 31.99
N MET A 923 49.90 3.83 32.14
CA MET A 923 49.91 2.97 33.34
C MET A 923 49.47 3.54 34.71
N GLY A 924 48.51 2.80 35.31
CA GLY A 924 48.39 2.52 36.75
C GLY A 924 47.00 2.83 37.33
N SER A 925 46.35 2.09 38.23
CA SER A 925 46.36 0.69 38.71
C SER A 925 45.43 0.62 39.95
N TYR A 926 44.61 -0.43 40.09
CA TYR A 926 43.93 -0.99 41.31
C TYR A 926 42.88 -0.17 42.12
N GLU A 927 41.60 -0.64 42.16
CA GLU A 927 40.83 -1.25 43.31
C GLU A 927 40.28 -0.24 44.35
N VAL A 928 39.17 -0.36 45.11
CA VAL A 928 37.94 -1.19 45.22
C VAL A 928 37.02 -0.46 46.27
N HIS A 929 35.69 -0.60 46.15
CA HIS A 929 34.59 -0.34 47.13
C HIS A 929 34.21 1.08 47.63
N SER A 930 32.96 1.50 47.32
CA SER A 930 31.82 1.69 48.27
C SER A 930 30.94 2.94 48.01
N ASN A 931 29.63 2.67 47.89
CA ASN A 931 28.41 3.46 48.13
C ASN A 931 28.33 5.00 47.95
N ALA A 932 27.38 5.35 47.07
CA ALA A 932 26.29 6.31 47.23
C ALA A 932 26.47 7.82 46.91
N SER A 933 25.48 8.27 46.13
CA SER A 933 24.87 9.61 46.03
C SER A 933 25.41 10.62 45.00
N ASN A 934 24.48 10.93 44.07
CA ASN A 934 24.19 12.23 43.44
C ASN A 934 25.29 12.98 42.67
N VAL A 935 25.27 12.83 41.34
CA VAL A 935 25.56 13.94 40.42
C VAL A 935 24.49 14.00 39.34
N ILE A 936 23.63 15.02 39.44
CA ILE A 936 22.58 15.36 38.49
C ILE A 936 23.22 16.06 37.28
N ARG A 937 22.91 15.59 36.06
CA ARG A 937 23.35 16.19 34.79
C ARG A 937 22.58 17.48 34.46
N PRO A 938 23.16 18.43 33.68
CA PRO A 938 22.64 19.80 33.50
C PRO A 938 21.25 19.94 32.82
N LYS A 939 20.72 18.87 32.23
CA LYS A 939 19.46 18.91 31.46
C LYS A 939 18.20 18.98 32.31
N ARG A 940 18.26 18.62 33.61
CA ARG A 940 17.08 18.67 34.51
C ARG A 940 16.81 20.06 35.09
N ALA A 941 17.85 20.90 35.22
CA ALA A 941 17.71 22.27 35.70
C ALA A 941 17.04 23.20 34.67
N ALA A 942 17.19 22.92 33.37
CA ALA A 942 16.50 23.64 32.31
C ALA A 942 15.01 23.31 32.25
N ALA A 943 14.66 22.03 32.46
CA ALA A 943 13.26 21.59 32.52
C ALA A 943 12.52 22.19 33.72
N ILE A 944 13.15 22.23 34.90
CA ILE A 944 12.55 22.83 36.11
C ILE A 944 12.35 24.35 35.93
N LYS A 945 13.27 25.06 35.27
CA LYS A 945 13.09 26.49 34.96
C LYS A 945 12.00 26.76 33.94
N ALA A 946 11.81 25.87 32.95
CA ALA A 946 10.73 25.98 31.99
C ALA A 946 9.37 25.75 32.67
N GLU A 947 9.29 24.78 33.57
CA GLU A 947 8.09 24.46 34.34
C GLU A 947 7.71 25.61 35.31
N GLU A 948 8.68 26.22 35.99
CA GLU A 948 8.46 27.42 36.82
C GLU A 948 8.01 28.65 35.99
N SER A 949 8.50 28.78 34.75
CA SER A 949 8.10 29.87 33.85
C SER A 949 6.67 29.68 33.34
N ILE A 950 6.26 28.44 33.07
CA ILE A 950 4.90 28.09 32.64
C ILE A 950 3.91 28.29 33.80
N GLN A 951 4.27 27.85 35.01
CA GLN A 951 3.41 28.06 36.19
C GLN A 951 3.23 29.54 36.53
N LYS A 952 4.26 30.39 36.36
CA LYS A 952 4.12 31.84 36.51
C LYS A 952 3.22 32.48 35.47
N LYS A 953 3.23 31.97 34.24
CA LYS A 953 2.37 32.46 33.14
C LYS A 953 0.91 32.07 33.37
N ILE A 954 0.67 30.84 33.80
CA ILE A 954 -0.66 30.35 34.20
C ILE A 954 -1.20 31.15 35.39
N GLN A 955 -0.37 31.42 36.42
CA GLN A 955 -0.80 32.22 37.57
C GLN A 955 -1.09 33.68 37.20
N SER A 956 -0.30 34.27 36.28
CA SER A 956 -0.53 35.60 35.73
C SER A 956 -1.88 35.71 34.99
N GLU A 957 -2.26 34.70 34.21
CA GLU A 957 -3.53 34.65 33.49
C GLU A 957 -4.72 34.38 34.43
N LEU A 958 -4.54 33.55 35.46
CA LEU A 958 -5.54 33.33 36.52
C LEU A 958 -5.78 34.56 37.39
N ASP A 959 -4.75 35.38 37.63
CA ASP A 959 -4.88 36.63 38.37
C ASP A 959 -5.47 37.75 37.50
N SER A 960 -5.28 37.68 36.17
CA SER A 960 -5.90 38.57 35.19
C SER A 960 -7.38 38.23 34.95
N SER A 961 -7.76 36.95 34.97
CA SER A 961 -9.16 36.51 34.85
C SER A 961 -10.01 36.81 36.09
N LYS A 962 -9.38 36.95 37.27
CA LYS A 962 -10.04 37.41 38.50
C LYS A 962 -10.34 38.92 38.53
N GLN A 963 -9.76 39.72 37.63
CA GLN A 963 -10.08 41.15 37.50
C GLN A 963 -11.22 41.44 36.53
N ILE A 964 -11.72 40.43 35.81
CA ILE A 964 -12.81 40.56 34.84
C ILE A 964 -13.90 39.56 35.19
N ASN A 965 -14.60 39.80 36.31
CA ASN A 965 -15.98 39.33 36.51
C ASN A 965 -16.62 39.98 37.75
N GLY A 966 -17.05 41.23 37.55
CA GLY A 966 -18.19 41.79 38.25
C GLY A 966 -19.32 41.94 37.25
N ASN A 967 -20.24 40.97 37.25
CA ASN A 967 -21.55 40.98 36.57
C ASN A 967 -21.56 40.91 35.03
N ASN A 968 -21.62 39.70 34.49
CA ASN A 968 -22.83 39.16 33.85
C ASN A 968 -22.53 37.79 33.26
N LEU A 969 -22.96 36.76 33.98
CA LEU A 969 -22.95 35.37 33.56
C LEU A 969 -24.43 34.99 33.39
N SER A 970 -25.01 35.18 32.21
CA SER A 970 -26.32 34.62 31.86
C SER A 970 -26.58 34.66 30.35
N GLU A 971 -25.66 34.18 29.54
CA GLU A 971 -25.93 33.69 28.19
C GLU A 971 -24.71 32.83 27.80
N ASN A 972 -24.96 31.55 27.53
CA ASN A 972 -24.01 30.46 27.26
C ASN A 972 -23.48 29.71 28.49
N ILE A 973 -24.39 28.97 29.13
CA ILE A 973 -24.22 27.50 29.18
C ILE A 973 -25.07 26.95 28.05
#